data_AF-A0A160DYA5-F1
#
_entry.id   AF-A0A160DYA5-F1
#
_cell.length_a   1.000
_cell.length_b   1.000
_cell.length_c   1.000
_cell.angle_alpha   90.00
_cell.angle_beta   90.00
_cell.angle_gamma   90.00
#
_symmetry.space_group_name_H-M   'P 1'
#
loop_
_entity.id
_entity.type
_entity.pdbx_description
1 polymer ?
#
loop_
_entity_poly.entity_id
_entity_poly.type
_entity_poly.pdbx_seq_one_letter_code
_entity_poly.pdbx_strand_id
1 'polypeptide(L)'
;MRRELWREDVLVDLAPRVFACLCYLVEQRERAVSRAELIAAAWRRDNVSETQLFQLVLRARRAVGDDAEQQRCIRTIVGFGYRWVAPTQVADSSAADAPPATTVPEPAPTATSTPASAAGHAAGMPTKVGAVPARFGRAMRLAAIAIAVALAAGILWYATRTPVAPVTSAGTPAQTAPAQRWAVLPFAVEPVEGLAWVRLGGMDLLADRLGRAGLAVQPAEGTLGLLASAGADAAAQDARLRSEGIDAVVSGVAVRQGTAWTVTLTAALASVPPLRTGATDTDLMTALQQASDRLLTALGRALPDRGLDGVLVGLLQQARTALLEDDAPRARALLDAAPPSLRDDPEAGLLSARVEARLGHFEAAIDQASALLDAASGADDPYLRMRILITRGAARIPLDQAGEARADFDAALAVPGAATFPHTLGEAYLGRGITASMRGDAGGGAADLGRARVLLDQSGDALGVARVDLSWAVLDAGRGAFAEAGPRFERAARSFEAFGARRPLRSALIGLQDIQLDLLDIRAALATNERAWTASAPGNDPLLRRVLTLQRARSLFAVGRLRETRELLDALATGTQDYLALSRDAERLRLLEVELALAEARSDDARRDAAELPTGPLPGGGDDVLRARAALVRERTLHEDGPPTPTPATAGDDAGTRHAGPYRRLAEAERAARRGQGDAADAAYRQALAQADAIGLPVTIAEVVASYVPFLLAAGRTSEAAELAGRVGTWAEEDYGSAVVRLRVAHALGAVPAWQAALDAARRVAGERRLPAGLTAAPAALRP
;
A
#
# COMPACT_ATOMS: atom_id res chain seq x y z
N MET A 1 39.69 31.93 -6.98
CA MET A 1 38.39 32.57 -7.28
C MET A 1 37.30 31.77 -6.56
N ARG A 2 36.57 32.38 -5.63
CA ARG A 2 35.37 31.74 -5.04
C ARG A 2 34.32 31.59 -6.15
N ARG A 3 33.71 30.40 -6.24
CA ARG A 3 32.68 30.04 -7.23
C ARG A 3 31.46 29.59 -6.44
N GLU A 4 30.58 30.52 -6.16
CA GLU A 4 29.43 30.34 -5.26
C GLU A 4 28.19 30.87 -5.96
N LEU A 5 27.07 30.18 -5.80
CA LEU A 5 25.76 30.69 -6.20
C LEU A 5 25.05 31.19 -4.96
N TRP A 6 24.64 32.45 -5.00
CA TRP A 6 23.82 33.06 -3.96
C TRP A 6 22.44 33.33 -4.54
N ARG A 7 21.41 33.04 -3.76
CA ARG A 7 20.05 33.46 -4.05
C ARG A 7 19.62 34.40 -2.96
N GLU A 8 19.44 35.67 -3.33
CA GLU A 8 19.36 36.76 -2.36
C GLU A 8 20.61 36.71 -1.45
N ASP A 9 20.43 36.56 -0.13
CA ASP A 9 21.52 36.47 0.84
C ASP A 9 21.83 35.04 1.32
N VAL A 10 21.28 34.02 0.64
CA VAL A 10 21.47 32.60 1.01
C VAL A 10 22.39 31.89 0.02
N LEU A 11 23.45 31.27 0.54
CA LEU A 11 24.33 30.40 -0.24
C LEU A 11 23.60 29.13 -0.67
N VAL A 12 23.56 28.88 -1.98
CA VAL A 12 22.96 27.66 -2.56
C VAL A 12 24.07 26.66 -2.85
N ASP A 13 24.12 25.57 -2.08
CA ASP A 13 25.07 24.49 -2.32
C ASP A 13 24.69 23.71 -3.59
N LEU A 14 25.63 23.59 -4.52
CA LEU A 14 25.42 22.98 -5.83
C LEU A 14 26.52 21.98 -6.15
N ALA A 15 26.09 20.83 -6.66
CA ALA A 15 27.02 19.89 -7.28
C ALA A 15 27.83 20.61 -8.39
N PRO A 16 29.17 20.38 -8.49
CA PRO A 16 30.04 21.12 -9.40
C PRO A 16 29.57 21.15 -10.87
N ARG A 17 28.90 20.08 -11.31
CA ARG A 17 28.37 19.96 -12.67
C ARG A 17 27.12 20.81 -12.90
N VAL A 18 26.25 20.94 -11.90
CA VAL A 18 25.06 21.80 -11.97
C VAL A 18 25.50 23.25 -12.02
N PHE A 19 26.48 23.62 -11.19
CA PHE A 19 27.10 24.93 -11.23
C PHE A 19 27.75 25.22 -12.59
N ALA A 20 28.56 24.29 -13.12
CA ALA A 20 29.17 24.43 -14.44
C ALA A 20 28.15 24.60 -15.57
N CYS A 21 27.04 23.85 -15.51
CA CYS A 21 25.92 23.98 -16.44
C CYS A 21 25.31 25.38 -16.43
N LEU A 22 25.03 25.91 -15.23
CA LEU A 22 24.46 27.25 -15.05
C LEU A 22 25.41 28.33 -15.53
N CYS A 23 26.68 28.28 -15.14
CA CYS A 23 27.68 29.24 -15.61
C CYS A 23 27.76 29.24 -17.13
N TYR A 24 27.82 28.06 -17.74
CA TYR A 24 27.94 27.95 -19.19
C TYR A 24 26.70 28.50 -19.93
N LEU A 25 25.49 28.23 -19.42
CA LEU A 25 24.26 28.77 -19.99
C LEU A 25 24.16 30.30 -19.85
N VAL A 26 24.60 30.86 -18.72
CA VAL A 26 24.61 32.31 -18.46
C VAL A 26 25.70 33.02 -19.29
N GLU A 27 26.87 32.41 -19.43
CA GLU A 27 27.95 32.89 -20.30
C GLU A 27 27.50 32.92 -21.77
N GLN A 28 26.74 31.91 -22.21
CA GLN A 28 26.23 31.80 -23.58
C GLN A 28 24.80 32.33 -23.77
N ARG A 29 24.28 33.16 -22.85
CA ARG A 29 22.88 33.66 -22.83
C ARG A 29 22.37 34.29 -24.13
N GLU A 30 23.27 34.82 -24.95
CA GLU A 30 22.94 35.43 -26.24
C GLU A 30 22.50 34.41 -27.32
N ARG A 31 22.79 33.12 -27.12
CA ARG A 31 22.44 32.04 -28.07
C ARG A 31 21.94 30.78 -27.38
N ALA A 32 21.37 29.87 -28.16
CA ALA A 32 21.08 28.52 -27.68
C ALA A 32 22.36 27.68 -27.66
N VAL A 33 22.50 26.84 -26.64
CA VAL A 33 23.59 25.88 -26.45
C VAL A 33 23.09 24.49 -26.84
N SER A 34 23.82 23.80 -27.71
CA SER A 34 23.43 22.46 -28.15
C SER A 34 23.58 21.42 -27.03
N ARG A 35 22.85 20.30 -27.12
CA ARG A 35 22.96 19.21 -26.13
C ARG A 35 24.39 18.70 -25.97
N ALA A 36 25.09 18.49 -27.09
CA ALA A 36 26.48 18.02 -27.09
C ALA A 36 27.45 19.03 -26.45
N GLU A 37 27.26 20.32 -26.74
CA GLU A 37 28.08 21.40 -26.19
C GLU A 37 27.88 21.55 -24.67
N LEU A 38 26.64 21.44 -24.19
CA LEU A 38 26.34 21.48 -22.76
C LEU A 38 26.88 20.24 -22.02
N ILE A 39 26.88 19.08 -22.67
CA ILE A 39 27.51 17.86 -22.17
C ILE A 39 29.02 18.05 -22.04
N ALA A 40 29.68 18.57 -23.08
CA ALA A 40 31.11 18.82 -23.09
C ALA A 40 31.52 19.81 -21.97
N ALA A 41 30.74 20.88 -21.78
CA ALA A 41 30.97 21.87 -20.73
C ALA A 41 30.83 21.29 -19.31
N ALA A 42 29.83 20.45 -19.05
CA ALA A 42 29.53 19.96 -17.71
C ALA A 42 30.26 18.65 -17.32
N TRP A 43 30.63 17.81 -18.29
CA TRP A 43 31.30 16.52 -18.03
C TRP A 43 32.73 16.40 -18.58
N ARG A 44 33.18 17.32 -19.46
CA ARG A 44 34.49 17.26 -20.14
C ARG A 44 34.75 15.94 -20.88
N ARG A 45 33.69 15.29 -21.37
CA ARG A 45 33.70 14.03 -22.15
C ARG A 45 32.38 13.86 -22.91
N ASP A 46 32.39 13.06 -23.97
CA ASP A 46 31.31 13.10 -24.98
C ASP A 46 30.28 11.95 -24.87
N ASN A 47 30.50 10.96 -23.98
CA ASN A 47 29.64 9.77 -23.82
C ASN A 47 28.71 9.88 -22.59
N VAL A 48 27.72 10.76 -22.64
CA VAL A 48 26.70 10.97 -21.59
C VAL A 48 25.32 10.81 -22.23
N SER A 49 24.44 10.02 -21.62
CA SER A 49 23.11 9.77 -22.19
C SER A 49 22.20 11.00 -22.11
N GLU A 50 21.24 11.13 -23.03
CA GLU A 50 20.29 12.26 -23.03
C GLU A 50 19.51 12.37 -21.72
N THR A 51 19.22 11.24 -21.06
CA THR A 51 18.59 11.20 -19.75
C THR A 51 19.44 11.88 -18.68
N GLN A 52 20.78 11.74 -18.72
CA GLN A 52 21.68 12.40 -17.77
C GLN A 52 21.77 13.92 -18.02
N LEU A 53 21.72 14.35 -19.28
CA LEU A 53 21.64 15.77 -19.63
C LEU A 53 20.32 16.39 -19.18
N PHE A 54 19.21 15.69 -19.39
CA PHE A 54 17.89 16.13 -18.92
C PHE A 54 17.85 16.33 -17.40
N GLN A 55 18.38 15.36 -16.64
CA GLN A 55 18.47 15.45 -15.18
C GLN A 55 19.38 16.59 -14.71
N LEU A 56 20.48 16.86 -15.42
CA LEU A 56 21.36 17.99 -15.11
C LEU A 56 20.64 19.33 -15.32
N VAL A 57 19.91 19.50 -16.42
CA VAL A 57 19.17 20.73 -16.70
C VAL A 57 17.99 20.89 -15.75
N LEU A 58 17.32 19.80 -15.36
CA LEU A 58 16.27 19.84 -14.35
C LEU A 58 16.80 20.35 -13.00
N ARG A 59 17.98 19.87 -12.57
CA ARG A 59 18.65 20.35 -11.35
C ARG A 59 19.11 21.81 -11.48
N ALA A 60 19.60 22.20 -12.65
CA ALA A 60 19.97 23.59 -12.93
C ALA A 60 18.77 24.53 -12.85
N ARG A 61 17.60 24.13 -13.39
CA ARG A 61 16.35 24.89 -13.27
C ARG A 61 15.94 25.09 -11.81
N ARG A 62 15.90 24.00 -11.03
CA ARG A 62 15.55 24.07 -9.59
C ARG A 62 16.47 24.98 -8.79
N ALA A 63 17.78 24.96 -9.09
CA ALA A 63 18.77 25.80 -8.43
C ALA A 63 18.50 27.31 -8.59
N VAL A 64 17.92 27.71 -9.73
CA VAL A 64 17.56 29.11 -10.02
C VAL A 64 16.07 29.41 -9.81
N GLY A 65 15.33 28.49 -9.16
CA GLY A 65 13.89 28.64 -8.92
C GLY A 65 13.01 28.54 -10.17
N ASP A 66 13.51 27.89 -11.21
CA ASP A 66 12.82 27.69 -12.49
C ASP A 66 12.19 26.29 -12.59
N ASP A 67 11.18 26.16 -13.45
CA ASP A 67 10.41 24.93 -13.66
C ASP A 67 10.30 24.57 -15.17
N ALA A 68 10.10 23.29 -15.47
CA ALA A 68 10.06 22.77 -16.83
C ALA A 68 8.82 23.21 -17.64
N GLU A 69 7.72 23.57 -16.97
CA GLU A 69 6.50 24.06 -17.63
C GLU A 69 6.59 25.58 -17.90
N GLN A 70 7.10 26.34 -16.92
CA GLN A 70 7.13 27.81 -17.03
C GLN A 70 8.41 28.37 -17.68
N GLN A 71 9.53 27.64 -17.61
CA GLN A 71 10.80 27.92 -18.30
C GLN A 71 11.24 29.40 -18.27
N ARG A 72 11.21 30.01 -17.09
CA ARG A 72 11.47 31.45 -16.88
C ARG A 72 12.96 31.80 -16.97
N CYS A 73 13.85 30.85 -16.69
CA CYS A 73 15.31 31.08 -16.67
C CYS A 73 16.02 30.26 -17.74
N ILE A 74 15.70 28.98 -17.89
CA ILE A 74 16.30 28.06 -18.86
C ILE A 74 15.20 27.55 -19.80
N ARG A 75 15.20 28.02 -21.05
CA ARG A 75 14.25 27.61 -22.09
C ARG A 75 14.77 26.42 -22.89
N THR A 76 13.92 25.41 -23.10
CA THR A 76 14.20 24.29 -23.99
C THR A 76 13.95 24.71 -25.44
N ILE A 77 14.93 24.52 -26.32
CA ILE A 77 14.78 24.67 -27.76
C ILE A 77 14.59 23.27 -28.35
N VAL A 78 13.35 22.95 -28.71
CA VAL A 78 12.96 21.64 -29.26
C VAL A 78 13.87 21.28 -30.43
N GLY A 79 14.38 20.05 -30.44
CA GLY A 79 15.33 19.58 -31.46
C GLY A 79 16.78 20.02 -31.29
N PHE A 80 17.11 21.07 -30.51
CA PHE A 80 18.47 21.63 -30.47
C PHE A 80 19.17 21.56 -29.09
N GLY A 81 18.57 22.09 -28.03
CA GLY A 81 19.25 22.23 -26.74
C GLY A 81 18.58 23.22 -25.79
N TYR A 82 19.36 24.05 -25.11
CA TYR A 82 18.87 24.92 -24.03
C TYR A 82 19.40 26.35 -24.16
N ARG A 83 18.66 27.34 -23.66
CA ARG A 83 19.05 28.74 -23.67
C ARG A 83 18.72 29.42 -22.34
N TRP A 84 19.63 30.24 -21.83
CA TRP A 84 19.33 31.15 -20.73
C TRP A 84 18.52 32.35 -21.23
N VAL A 85 17.40 32.66 -20.57
CA VAL A 85 16.46 33.70 -21.00
C VAL A 85 16.13 34.73 -19.91
N ALA A 86 16.55 34.51 -18.67
CA ALA A 86 16.37 35.51 -17.61
C ALA A 86 17.34 36.69 -17.78
N PRO A 87 16.96 37.93 -17.43
CA PRO A 87 17.86 39.08 -17.47
C PRO A 87 19.11 38.87 -16.61
N THR A 88 20.27 39.28 -17.11
CA THR A 88 21.55 39.16 -16.41
C THR A 88 22.31 40.48 -16.43
N GLN A 89 22.87 40.88 -15.29
CA GLN A 89 23.78 42.03 -15.19
C GLN A 89 25.11 41.55 -14.62
N VAL A 90 26.22 42.03 -15.18
CA VAL A 90 27.56 41.80 -14.63
C VAL A 90 27.85 42.96 -13.70
N ALA A 91 28.00 42.68 -12.40
CA ALA A 91 28.45 43.67 -11.44
C ALA A 91 29.98 43.63 -11.36
N ASP A 92 30.64 44.73 -11.74
CA ASP A 92 32.08 44.87 -11.53
C ASP A 92 32.34 45.08 -10.03
N SER A 93 32.89 44.05 -9.38
CA SER A 93 33.38 44.16 -8.01
C SER A 93 34.68 44.97 -8.01
N SER A 94 34.59 46.30 -7.99
CA SER A 94 35.70 47.18 -7.63
C SER A 94 35.71 47.43 -6.12
N ALA A 95 36.83 47.05 -5.51
CA ALA A 95 37.33 47.24 -4.14
C ALA A 95 36.54 48.15 -3.16
N ALA A 96 36.24 47.62 -1.97
CA ALA A 96 36.80 48.13 -0.70
C ALA A 96 36.42 47.24 0.51
N ASP A 97 37.47 46.97 1.31
CA ASP A 97 37.54 46.65 2.73
C ASP A 97 37.11 45.28 3.31
N ALA A 98 38.15 44.50 3.61
CA ALA A 98 38.32 43.79 4.87
C ALA A 98 39.33 44.59 5.74
N PRO A 99 39.66 44.24 7.01
CA PRO A 99 39.02 43.39 8.04
C PRO A 99 38.95 44.23 9.38
N PRO A 100 39.02 43.76 10.67
CA PRO A 100 39.76 42.62 11.23
C PRO A 100 39.03 41.74 12.28
N ALA A 101 39.63 40.57 12.50
CA ALA A 101 39.43 39.69 13.64
C ALA A 101 40.14 40.22 14.90
N THR A 102 39.62 39.97 16.11
CA THR A 102 40.42 39.84 17.35
C THR A 102 39.68 39.12 18.49
N THR A 103 40.24 37.98 18.91
CA THR A 103 40.50 37.43 20.27
C THR A 103 39.52 37.50 21.47
N VAL A 104 39.47 36.33 22.14
CA VAL A 104 39.09 35.95 23.53
C VAL A 104 39.58 36.92 24.63
N PRO A 105 38.80 37.17 25.72
CA PRO A 105 39.11 36.57 27.05
C PRO A 105 37.91 36.25 28.01
N GLU A 106 38.07 35.20 28.81
CA GLU A 106 37.52 34.93 30.17
C GLU A 106 38.56 35.48 31.21
N PRO A 107 38.29 35.93 32.49
CA PRO A 107 37.48 35.30 33.57
C PRO A 107 36.68 36.19 34.59
N ALA A 108 35.88 35.48 35.41
CA ALA A 108 35.21 35.65 36.74
C ALA A 108 35.55 36.86 37.68
N PRO A 109 34.92 37.10 38.89
CA PRO A 109 34.04 36.25 39.74
C PRO A 109 32.92 36.93 40.60
N THR A 110 32.22 36.14 41.45
CA THR A 110 31.58 36.47 42.78
C THR A 110 30.29 37.33 42.81
N ALA A 111 29.28 37.19 43.70
CA ALA A 111 29.04 36.35 44.89
C ALA A 111 27.53 36.38 45.30
N THR A 112 27.11 35.34 46.04
CA THR A 112 26.17 35.29 47.21
C THR A 112 24.85 36.08 47.25
N SER A 113 23.74 35.37 47.46
CA SER A 113 23.00 35.41 48.75
C SER A 113 21.87 34.36 48.83
N THR A 114 21.96 33.47 49.81
CA THR A 114 20.85 32.86 50.56
C THR A 114 20.58 33.77 51.79
N PRO A 115 19.66 33.48 52.73
CA PRO A 115 18.46 32.62 52.78
C PRO A 115 17.24 33.33 53.42
N ALA A 116 16.12 32.62 53.56
CA ALA A 116 15.21 32.56 54.74
C ALA A 116 13.78 32.27 54.25
N SER A 117 13.07 31.21 54.64
CA SER A 117 12.77 30.62 55.97
C SER A 117 11.27 30.77 56.25
N ALA A 118 10.77 29.82 57.05
CA ALA A 118 9.49 29.75 57.75
C ALA A 118 8.31 29.23 56.92
N ALA A 119 7.93 27.95 57.03
CA ALA A 119 7.41 27.20 58.19
C ALA A 119 5.88 27.17 58.21
N GLY A 120 5.34 25.96 58.33
CA GLY A 120 4.20 25.74 59.21
C GLY A 120 3.17 24.71 58.76
N HIS A 121 3.21 23.55 59.44
CA HIS A 121 2.05 22.83 59.99
C HIS A 121 1.02 22.24 59.01
N ALA A 122 0.41 21.07 59.23
CA ALA A 122 0.56 20.00 60.20
C ALA A 122 -0.37 18.87 59.72
N ALA A 123 0.14 17.64 59.85
CA ALA A 123 -0.51 16.44 60.39
C ALA A 123 -2.02 16.18 60.18
N GLY A 124 -2.34 14.96 59.72
CA GLY A 124 -3.68 14.38 59.89
C GLY A 124 -3.98 13.13 59.07
N MET A 125 -3.27 12.01 59.32
CA MET A 125 -3.89 10.67 59.22
C MET A 125 -4.83 10.47 60.45
N PRO A 126 -5.73 9.46 60.55
CA PRO A 126 -5.72 8.16 59.86
C PRO A 126 -7.10 7.52 59.49
N THR A 127 -7.00 6.41 58.73
CA THR A 127 -7.78 5.15 58.68
C THR A 127 -9.14 4.99 59.42
N LYS A 128 -10.17 4.39 58.77
CA LYS A 128 -10.54 2.94 58.84
C LYS A 128 -11.90 2.60 58.18
N VAL A 129 -11.91 1.35 57.70
CA VAL A 129 -12.95 0.42 57.22
C VAL A 129 -14.31 0.44 57.95
N GLY A 130 -15.42 0.20 57.21
CA GLY A 130 -16.71 -0.23 57.79
C GLY A 130 -17.86 -0.41 56.78
N ALA A 131 -18.62 -1.49 56.92
CA ALA A 131 -19.58 -2.10 55.98
C ALA A 131 -20.94 -1.41 55.75
N VAL A 132 -21.65 -1.94 54.74
CA VAL A 132 -22.99 -1.62 54.17
C VAL A 132 -24.17 -1.78 55.16
N PRO A 133 -25.27 -1.04 54.96
CA PRO A 133 -26.59 -1.68 54.98
C PRO A 133 -27.51 -1.29 53.79
N ALA A 134 -28.39 -2.24 53.46
CA ALA A 134 -29.26 -2.27 52.29
C ALA A 134 -30.53 -1.39 52.43
N ARG A 135 -30.77 -0.51 51.45
CA ARG A 135 -32.10 0.06 51.09
C ARG A 135 -32.14 0.57 49.64
N PHE A 136 -32.25 -0.28 48.62
CA PHE A 136 -32.49 0.21 47.23
C PHE A 136 -33.32 -0.75 46.35
N GLY A 137 -34.44 -1.24 46.86
CA GLY A 137 -35.34 -2.17 46.14
C GLY A 137 -36.35 -1.55 45.16
N ARG A 138 -36.33 -0.23 44.94
CA ARG A 138 -37.31 0.45 44.06
C ARG A 138 -36.72 0.96 42.73
N ALA A 139 -35.46 1.38 42.70
CA ALA A 139 -34.82 1.87 41.46
C ALA A 139 -34.56 0.74 40.44
N MET A 140 -34.25 -0.47 40.91
CA MET A 140 -33.97 -1.62 40.03
C MET A 140 -35.24 -2.14 39.31
N ARG A 141 -36.43 -1.90 39.89
CA ARG A 141 -37.71 -2.23 39.23
C ARG A 141 -38.08 -1.23 38.14
N LEU A 142 -37.75 0.05 38.32
CA LEU A 142 -37.92 1.08 37.28
C LEU A 142 -36.93 0.89 36.13
N ALA A 143 -35.68 0.50 36.43
CA ALA A 143 -34.70 0.14 35.41
C ALA A 143 -35.12 -1.10 34.60
N ALA A 144 -35.66 -2.12 35.26
CA ALA A 144 -36.17 -3.31 34.58
C ALA A 144 -37.39 -3.01 33.68
N ILE A 145 -38.30 -2.12 34.12
CA ILE A 145 -39.43 -1.68 33.30
C ILE A 145 -38.95 -0.82 32.12
N ALA A 146 -37.97 0.07 32.31
CA ALA A 146 -37.40 0.86 31.23
C ALA A 146 -36.70 -0.02 30.18
N ILE A 147 -35.97 -1.06 30.61
CA ILE A 147 -35.36 -2.05 29.72
C ILE A 147 -36.43 -2.88 29.00
N ALA A 148 -37.50 -3.29 29.69
CA ALA A 148 -38.61 -4.00 29.07
C ALA A 148 -39.38 -3.15 28.06
N VAL A 149 -39.57 -1.85 28.33
CA VAL A 149 -40.19 -0.90 27.39
C VAL A 149 -39.26 -0.61 26.22
N ALA A 150 -37.95 -0.49 26.43
CA ALA A 150 -36.97 -0.35 25.34
C ALA A 150 -36.90 -1.61 24.47
N LEU A 151 -36.98 -2.80 25.07
CA LEU A 151 -37.06 -4.07 24.35
C LEU A 151 -38.39 -4.21 23.60
N ALA A 152 -39.52 -3.84 24.21
CA ALA A 152 -40.82 -3.85 23.54
C ALA A 152 -40.88 -2.82 22.40
N ALA A 153 -40.27 -1.64 22.57
CA ALA A 153 -40.15 -0.63 21.52
C ALA A 153 -39.18 -1.08 20.42
N GLY A 154 -38.10 -1.79 20.74
CA GLY A 154 -37.19 -2.39 19.77
C GLY A 154 -37.84 -3.54 18.99
N ILE A 155 -38.62 -4.39 19.66
CA ILE A 155 -39.39 -5.47 19.05
C ILE A 155 -40.52 -4.89 18.20
N LEU A 156 -41.21 -3.85 18.67
CA LEU A 156 -42.25 -3.17 17.91
C LEU A 156 -41.65 -2.46 16.70
N TRP A 157 -40.51 -1.77 16.84
CA TRP A 157 -39.79 -1.17 15.71
C TRP A 157 -39.28 -2.21 14.70
N TYR A 158 -38.85 -3.38 15.18
CA TYR A 158 -38.49 -4.51 14.33
C TYR A 158 -39.71 -5.12 13.62
N ALA A 159 -40.86 -5.19 14.31
CA ALA A 159 -42.12 -5.72 13.77
C ALA A 159 -42.86 -4.73 12.86
N THR A 160 -42.65 -3.41 13.05
CA THR A 160 -43.25 -2.34 12.23
C THR A 160 -42.29 -1.81 11.17
N ARG A 161 -41.01 -2.22 11.17
CA ARG A 161 -40.21 -2.18 9.96
C ARG A 161 -40.87 -3.13 8.97
N THR A 162 -41.61 -2.54 8.04
CA THR A 162 -42.14 -3.26 6.88
C THR A 162 -41.02 -4.16 6.35
N PRO A 163 -41.15 -5.50 6.43
CA PRO A 163 -40.26 -6.34 5.68
C PRO A 163 -40.40 -5.87 4.24
N VAL A 164 -39.28 -5.49 3.61
CA VAL A 164 -39.24 -5.34 2.16
C VAL A 164 -39.86 -6.63 1.65
N ALA A 165 -41.02 -6.51 1.02
CA ALA A 165 -41.77 -7.65 0.55
C ALA A 165 -40.77 -8.53 -0.20
N PRO A 166 -40.64 -9.84 0.11
CA PRO A 166 -39.98 -10.73 -0.82
C PRO A 166 -40.71 -10.48 -2.13
N VAL A 167 -39.97 -10.04 -3.15
CA VAL A 167 -40.50 -9.96 -4.49
C VAL A 167 -40.98 -11.38 -4.77
N THR A 168 -42.30 -11.59 -4.70
CA THR A 168 -42.95 -12.73 -5.31
C THR A 168 -42.76 -12.52 -6.80
N SER A 169 -41.57 -12.86 -7.27
CA SER A 169 -41.38 -13.33 -8.62
C SER A 169 -42.24 -14.58 -8.70
N ALA A 170 -43.40 -14.44 -9.34
CA ALA A 170 -44.11 -15.59 -9.86
C ALA A 170 -43.12 -16.33 -10.77
N GLY A 171 -42.75 -17.53 -10.35
CA GLY A 171 -41.70 -18.32 -10.95
C GLY A 171 -40.93 -19.02 -9.84
N THR A 172 -41.34 -20.25 -9.54
CA THR A 172 -40.55 -21.24 -8.80
C THR A 172 -39.06 -21.01 -9.08
N PRO A 173 -38.19 -20.78 -8.08
CA PRO A 173 -36.76 -20.85 -8.33
C PRO A 173 -36.51 -22.30 -8.73
N ALA A 174 -36.38 -22.52 -10.04
CA ALA A 174 -35.62 -23.65 -10.53
C ALA A 174 -34.34 -23.64 -9.70
N GLN A 175 -34.08 -24.73 -8.98
CA GLN A 175 -32.77 -24.96 -8.38
C GLN A 175 -31.76 -24.60 -9.45
N THR A 176 -31.12 -23.44 -9.32
CA THR A 176 -30.18 -22.96 -10.31
C THR A 176 -29.04 -23.95 -10.21
N ALA A 177 -28.94 -24.84 -11.21
CA ALA A 177 -27.71 -25.59 -11.43
C ALA A 177 -26.54 -24.61 -11.27
N PRO A 178 -25.42 -25.01 -10.64
CA PRO A 178 -24.30 -24.11 -10.42
C PRO A 178 -24.01 -23.38 -11.72
N ALA A 179 -24.00 -22.04 -11.66
CA ALA A 179 -23.88 -21.21 -12.84
C ALA A 179 -22.59 -21.59 -13.55
N GLN A 180 -22.74 -22.23 -14.72
CA GLN A 180 -21.63 -22.73 -15.50
C GLN A 180 -20.65 -21.59 -15.79
N ARG A 181 -19.37 -21.74 -15.42
CA ARG A 181 -18.35 -20.72 -15.67
C ARG A 181 -17.70 -20.92 -17.04
N TRP A 182 -17.55 -19.83 -17.77
CA TRP A 182 -17.07 -19.81 -19.14
C TRP A 182 -15.70 -19.14 -19.22
N ALA A 183 -14.85 -19.62 -20.13
CA ALA A 183 -13.66 -18.90 -20.56
C ALA A 183 -13.53 -18.92 -22.07
N VAL A 184 -12.96 -17.86 -22.62
CA VAL A 184 -12.66 -17.76 -24.06
C VAL A 184 -11.16 -17.86 -24.25
N LEU A 185 -10.71 -18.79 -25.08
CA LEU A 185 -9.29 -18.94 -25.40
C LEU A 185 -8.84 -17.91 -26.45
N PRO A 186 -7.53 -17.59 -26.48
CA PRO A 186 -6.94 -16.83 -27.57
C PRO A 186 -7.26 -17.47 -28.92
N PHE A 187 -7.66 -16.64 -29.89
CA PHE A 187 -8.01 -17.11 -31.23
C PHE A 187 -6.79 -17.69 -31.96
N ALA A 188 -6.98 -18.81 -32.66
CA ALA A 188 -6.03 -19.27 -33.64
C ALA A 188 -6.26 -18.50 -34.95
N VAL A 189 -5.26 -17.73 -35.37
CA VAL A 189 -5.31 -16.91 -36.59
C VAL A 189 -4.15 -17.31 -37.48
N GLU A 190 -4.41 -17.49 -38.77
CA GLU A 190 -3.35 -17.71 -39.75
C GLU A 190 -2.39 -16.51 -39.77
N PRO A 191 -1.06 -16.72 -39.81
CA PRO A 191 -0.10 -15.62 -39.71
C PRO A 191 -0.20 -14.69 -40.93
N VAL A 192 -0.94 -13.60 -40.76
CA VAL A 192 -1.06 -12.50 -41.71
C VAL A 192 -0.50 -11.24 -41.05
N GLU A 193 0.37 -10.54 -41.78
CA GLU A 193 1.02 -9.31 -41.30
C GLU A 193 -0.04 -8.26 -40.88
N GLY A 194 0.13 -7.65 -39.71
CA GLY A 194 -0.80 -6.67 -39.17
C GLY A 194 -2.04 -7.22 -38.42
N LEU A 195 -2.25 -8.54 -38.36
CA LEU A 195 -3.42 -9.15 -37.71
C LEU A 195 -3.11 -9.96 -36.44
N ALA A 196 -1.90 -9.84 -35.90
CA ALA A 196 -1.50 -10.49 -34.65
C ALA A 196 -2.40 -10.13 -33.45
N TRP A 197 -2.98 -8.93 -33.46
CA TRP A 197 -3.90 -8.44 -32.43
C TRP A 197 -5.20 -9.25 -32.36
N VAL A 198 -5.66 -9.85 -33.47
CA VAL A 198 -6.94 -10.59 -33.56
C VAL A 198 -6.98 -11.75 -32.58
N ARG A 199 -5.82 -12.35 -32.28
CA ARG A 199 -5.71 -13.46 -31.33
C ARG A 199 -6.27 -13.13 -29.95
N LEU A 200 -5.77 -12.07 -29.33
CA LEU A 200 -6.26 -11.60 -28.01
C LEU A 200 -7.50 -10.74 -28.18
N GLY A 201 -7.62 -10.12 -29.35
CA GLY A 201 -8.70 -9.23 -29.68
C GLY A 201 -10.07 -9.89 -29.81
N GLY A 202 -10.14 -10.93 -30.62
CA GLY A 202 -11.36 -11.71 -30.77
C GLY A 202 -11.77 -12.40 -29.49
N MET A 203 -10.81 -12.78 -28.64
CA MET A 203 -11.05 -13.37 -27.33
C MET A 203 -11.78 -12.39 -26.40
N ASP A 204 -11.24 -11.18 -26.22
CA ASP A 204 -11.82 -10.14 -25.35
C ASP A 204 -13.20 -9.68 -25.85
N LEU A 205 -13.36 -9.47 -27.17
CA LEU A 205 -14.66 -9.14 -27.75
C LEU A 205 -15.69 -10.24 -27.48
N LEU A 206 -15.34 -11.51 -27.75
CA LEU A 206 -16.26 -12.62 -27.54
C LEU A 206 -16.59 -12.79 -26.05
N ALA A 207 -15.61 -12.63 -25.16
CA ALA A 207 -15.83 -12.67 -23.71
C ALA A 207 -16.81 -11.59 -23.24
N ASP A 208 -16.64 -10.33 -23.69
CA ASP A 208 -17.56 -9.23 -23.39
C ASP A 208 -18.97 -9.54 -23.91
N ARG A 209 -19.10 -10.03 -25.14
CA ARG A 209 -20.41 -10.39 -25.73
C ARG A 209 -21.13 -11.49 -24.97
N LEU A 210 -20.41 -12.57 -24.61
CA LEU A 210 -20.97 -13.65 -23.80
C LEU A 210 -21.38 -13.16 -22.41
N GLY A 211 -20.58 -12.29 -21.79
CA GLY A 211 -20.88 -11.67 -20.49
C GLY A 211 -22.14 -10.78 -20.53
N ARG A 212 -22.26 -9.91 -21.54
CA ARG A 212 -23.47 -9.08 -21.77
C ARG A 212 -24.72 -9.91 -22.02
N ALA A 213 -24.58 -11.13 -22.54
CA ALA A 213 -25.67 -12.07 -22.72
C ALA A 213 -26.05 -12.83 -21.42
N GLY A 214 -25.45 -12.47 -20.28
CA GLY A 214 -25.76 -13.02 -18.96
C GLY A 214 -25.05 -14.33 -18.62
N LEU A 215 -23.95 -14.66 -19.31
CA LEU A 215 -23.10 -15.79 -18.96
C LEU A 215 -22.02 -15.36 -17.96
N ALA A 216 -21.67 -16.25 -17.02
CA ALA A 216 -20.57 -16.04 -16.09
C ALA A 216 -19.24 -16.31 -16.81
N VAL A 217 -18.66 -15.29 -17.40
CA VAL A 217 -17.47 -15.39 -18.26
C VAL A 217 -16.26 -14.81 -17.54
N GLN A 218 -15.21 -15.62 -17.38
CA GLN A 218 -13.93 -15.17 -16.87
C GLN A 218 -13.35 -14.10 -17.82
N PRO A 219 -12.99 -12.91 -17.31
CA PRO A 219 -12.39 -11.86 -18.14
C PRO A 219 -11.13 -12.34 -18.87
N ALA A 220 -10.85 -11.72 -20.02
CA ALA A 220 -9.68 -11.99 -20.86
C ALA A 220 -8.36 -12.02 -20.06
N GLU A 221 -8.14 -11.02 -19.20
CA GLU A 221 -6.96 -10.93 -18.33
C GLU A 221 -6.81 -12.16 -17.43
N GLY A 222 -7.88 -12.58 -16.75
CA GLY A 222 -7.87 -13.76 -15.90
C GLY A 222 -7.63 -15.04 -16.68
N THR A 223 -8.27 -15.20 -17.84
CA THR A 223 -8.06 -16.38 -18.69
C THR A 223 -6.62 -16.49 -19.17
N LEU A 224 -6.04 -15.40 -19.67
CA LEU A 224 -4.62 -15.36 -20.09
C LEU A 224 -3.67 -15.67 -18.93
N GLY A 225 -3.98 -15.15 -17.74
CA GLY A 225 -3.26 -15.46 -16.52
C GLY A 225 -3.19 -16.95 -16.21
N LEU A 226 -4.33 -17.64 -16.29
CA LEU A 226 -4.40 -19.10 -16.09
C LEU A 226 -3.62 -19.86 -17.16
N LEU A 227 -3.78 -19.49 -18.43
CA LEU A 227 -3.06 -20.12 -19.54
C LEU A 227 -1.54 -19.96 -19.40
N ALA A 228 -1.08 -18.76 -19.05
CA ALA A 228 0.33 -18.48 -18.82
C ALA A 228 0.90 -19.30 -17.66
N SER A 229 0.11 -19.53 -16.59
CA SER A 229 0.52 -20.34 -15.44
C SER A 229 0.71 -21.83 -15.78
N ALA A 230 -0.01 -22.35 -16.77
CA ALA A 230 0.05 -23.76 -17.17
C ALA A 230 1.14 -24.07 -18.21
N GLY A 231 1.77 -23.04 -18.80
CA GLY A 231 2.70 -23.21 -19.92
C GLY A 231 1.98 -23.41 -21.26
N ALA A 232 2.71 -23.89 -22.28
CA ALA A 232 2.21 -23.96 -23.66
C ALA A 232 1.41 -25.24 -24.00
N ASP A 233 1.36 -26.22 -23.08
CA ASP A 233 0.66 -27.48 -23.33
C ASP A 233 -0.87 -27.32 -23.20
N ALA A 234 -1.61 -27.75 -24.22
CA ALA A 234 -3.06 -27.58 -24.28
C ALA A 234 -3.79 -28.43 -23.22
N ALA A 235 -3.27 -29.63 -22.90
CA ALA A 235 -3.86 -30.47 -21.86
C ALA A 235 -3.64 -29.88 -20.47
N ALA A 236 -2.43 -29.37 -20.20
CA ALA A 236 -2.14 -28.63 -18.97
C ALA A 236 -2.99 -27.35 -18.84
N GLN A 237 -3.17 -26.60 -19.93
CA GLN A 237 -4.04 -25.41 -19.96
C GLN A 237 -5.50 -25.75 -19.67
N ASP A 238 -6.06 -26.79 -20.31
CA ASP A 238 -7.43 -27.25 -20.06
C ASP A 238 -7.60 -27.74 -18.61
N ALA A 239 -6.67 -28.57 -18.11
CA ALA A 239 -6.65 -29.00 -16.72
C ALA A 239 -6.57 -27.82 -15.75
N ARG A 240 -5.80 -26.78 -16.09
CA ARG A 240 -5.66 -25.58 -15.28
C ARG A 240 -6.96 -24.79 -15.22
N LEU A 241 -7.63 -24.56 -16.36
CA LEU A 241 -8.92 -23.89 -16.40
C LEU A 241 -9.96 -24.67 -15.57
N ARG A 242 -10.00 -26.00 -15.70
CA ARG A 242 -10.90 -26.85 -14.90
C ARG A 242 -10.60 -26.80 -13.40
N SER A 243 -9.33 -26.69 -13.01
CA SER A 243 -8.93 -26.57 -11.60
C SER A 243 -9.47 -25.31 -10.92
N GLU A 244 -9.75 -24.25 -11.69
CA GLU A 244 -10.36 -23.01 -11.21
C GLU A 244 -11.89 -22.99 -11.39
N GLY A 245 -12.49 -24.15 -11.70
CA GLY A 245 -13.93 -24.31 -11.84
C GLY A 245 -14.50 -23.73 -13.13
N ILE A 246 -13.70 -23.64 -14.21
CA ILE A 246 -14.20 -23.28 -15.54
C ILE A 246 -14.79 -24.53 -16.19
N ASP A 247 -16.10 -24.50 -16.43
CA ASP A 247 -16.91 -25.63 -16.89
C ASP A 247 -17.09 -25.66 -18.42
N ALA A 248 -16.94 -24.50 -19.06
CA ALA A 248 -17.11 -24.31 -20.50
C ALA A 248 -15.98 -23.47 -21.08
N VAL A 249 -15.42 -23.94 -22.19
CA VAL A 249 -14.30 -23.27 -22.88
C VAL A 249 -14.67 -23.02 -24.32
N VAL A 250 -14.53 -21.77 -24.77
CA VAL A 250 -14.79 -21.37 -26.15
C VAL A 250 -13.48 -21.11 -26.86
N SER A 251 -13.23 -21.80 -27.97
CA SER A 251 -12.09 -21.56 -28.85
C SER A 251 -12.56 -20.98 -30.18
N GLY A 252 -11.77 -20.05 -30.73
CA GLY A 252 -12.04 -19.41 -32.00
C GLY A 252 -10.91 -19.66 -33.00
N VAL A 253 -11.27 -19.92 -34.25
CA VAL A 253 -10.33 -20.03 -35.37
C VAL A 253 -10.76 -19.05 -36.46
N ALA A 254 -9.84 -18.19 -36.90
CA ALA A 254 -10.06 -17.26 -38.01
C ALA A 254 -9.08 -17.58 -39.14
N VAL A 255 -9.61 -17.92 -40.32
CA VAL A 255 -8.83 -18.29 -41.52
C VAL A 255 -9.23 -17.40 -42.67
N ARG A 256 -8.25 -16.97 -43.48
CA ARG A 256 -8.51 -16.18 -44.69
C ARG A 256 -8.65 -17.12 -45.88
N GLN A 257 -9.81 -17.10 -46.53
CA GLN A 257 -10.09 -17.87 -47.75
C GLN A 257 -10.30 -16.90 -48.91
N GLY A 258 -9.23 -16.61 -49.66
CA GLY A 258 -9.24 -15.62 -50.73
C GLY A 258 -9.45 -14.19 -50.20
N THR A 259 -10.55 -13.55 -50.58
CA THR A 259 -10.94 -12.20 -50.11
C THR A 259 -11.84 -12.22 -48.87
N ALA A 260 -12.29 -13.39 -48.42
CA ALA A 260 -13.19 -13.53 -47.28
C ALA A 260 -12.49 -14.16 -46.06
N TRP A 261 -12.95 -13.79 -44.88
CA TRP A 261 -12.59 -14.36 -43.59
C TRP A 261 -13.65 -15.35 -43.16
N THR A 262 -13.22 -16.55 -42.76
CA THR A 262 -14.09 -17.53 -42.11
C THR A 262 -13.70 -17.65 -40.65
N VAL A 263 -14.64 -17.32 -39.76
CA VAL A 263 -14.49 -17.44 -38.31
C VAL A 263 -15.31 -18.64 -37.83
N THR A 264 -14.68 -19.57 -37.13
CA THR A 264 -15.32 -20.74 -36.52
C THR A 264 -15.13 -20.67 -35.01
N LEU A 265 -16.22 -20.76 -34.26
CA LEU A 265 -16.24 -20.84 -32.80
C LEU A 265 -16.64 -22.24 -32.37
N THR A 266 -15.90 -22.80 -31.41
CA THR A 266 -16.21 -24.10 -30.79
C THR A 266 -16.36 -23.90 -29.29
N ALA A 267 -17.56 -24.13 -28.76
CA ALA A 267 -17.82 -24.15 -27.32
C ALA A 267 -17.81 -25.60 -26.83
N ALA A 268 -16.79 -25.95 -26.04
CA ALA A 268 -16.68 -27.23 -25.37
C ALA A 268 -17.28 -27.12 -23.96
N LEU A 269 -18.28 -27.96 -23.67
CA LEU A 269 -18.91 -28.04 -22.36
C LEU A 269 -18.60 -29.42 -21.75
N ALA A 270 -18.39 -29.48 -20.43
CA ALA A 270 -17.98 -30.72 -19.76
C ALA A 270 -18.93 -31.92 -19.97
N SER A 271 -20.21 -31.69 -20.24
CA SER A 271 -21.27 -32.71 -20.28
C SER A 271 -22.07 -32.78 -21.59
N VAL A 272 -21.71 -31.97 -22.60
CA VAL A 272 -22.47 -31.85 -23.86
C VAL A 272 -21.50 -31.88 -25.04
N PRO A 273 -21.86 -32.47 -26.20
CA PRO A 273 -21.05 -32.39 -27.41
C PRO A 273 -20.68 -30.94 -27.75
N PRO A 274 -19.45 -30.69 -28.23
CA PRO A 274 -18.99 -29.34 -28.50
C PRO A 274 -19.87 -28.68 -29.57
N LEU A 275 -20.38 -27.51 -29.25
CA LEU A 275 -21.18 -26.71 -30.16
C LEU A 275 -20.25 -25.95 -31.10
N ARG A 276 -20.42 -26.14 -32.41
CA ARG A 276 -19.63 -25.44 -33.43
C ARG A 276 -20.52 -24.50 -34.23
N THR A 277 -20.13 -23.24 -34.30
CA THR A 277 -20.74 -22.23 -35.16
C THR A 277 -19.66 -21.56 -36.00
N GLY A 278 -20.02 -21.02 -37.14
CA GLY A 278 -19.09 -20.24 -37.93
C GLY A 278 -19.81 -19.30 -38.87
N ALA A 279 -19.09 -18.30 -39.39
CA ALA A 279 -19.58 -17.34 -40.36
C ALA A 279 -18.44 -16.91 -41.29
N THR A 280 -18.81 -16.45 -42.49
CA THR A 280 -17.87 -16.02 -43.52
C THR A 280 -18.29 -14.65 -44.02
N ASP A 281 -17.35 -13.71 -44.04
CA ASP A 281 -17.57 -12.34 -44.52
C ASP A 281 -16.27 -11.74 -45.09
N THR A 282 -16.36 -10.71 -45.92
CA THR A 282 -15.17 -9.96 -46.39
C THR A 282 -14.50 -9.17 -45.28
N ASP A 283 -15.27 -8.72 -44.28
CA ASP A 283 -14.74 -8.05 -43.08
C ASP A 283 -14.63 -9.05 -41.92
N LEU A 284 -13.44 -9.13 -41.33
CA LEU A 284 -13.14 -10.06 -40.23
C LEU A 284 -14.03 -9.80 -39.01
N MET A 285 -14.29 -8.52 -38.69
CA MET A 285 -15.07 -8.20 -37.50
C MET A 285 -16.54 -8.57 -37.67
N THR A 286 -17.07 -8.34 -38.86
CA THR A 286 -18.41 -8.76 -39.25
C THR A 286 -18.54 -10.28 -39.20
N ALA A 287 -17.56 -11.04 -39.71
CA ALA A 287 -17.53 -12.49 -39.62
C ALA A 287 -17.51 -12.98 -38.16
N LEU A 288 -16.67 -12.37 -37.31
CA LEU A 288 -16.59 -12.70 -35.89
C LEU A 288 -17.91 -12.42 -35.16
N GLN A 289 -18.53 -11.26 -35.44
CA GLN A 289 -19.81 -10.87 -34.87
C GLN A 289 -20.90 -11.87 -35.25
N GLN A 290 -21.04 -12.21 -36.53
CA GLN A 290 -22.02 -13.18 -37.00
C GLN A 290 -21.81 -14.58 -36.40
N ALA A 291 -20.55 -15.02 -36.27
CA ALA A 291 -20.24 -16.29 -35.62
C ALA A 291 -20.63 -16.28 -34.13
N SER A 292 -20.39 -15.17 -33.44
CA SER A 292 -20.79 -14.97 -32.04
C SER A 292 -22.32 -14.92 -31.87
N ASP A 293 -23.05 -14.28 -32.78
CA ASP A 293 -24.52 -14.22 -32.76
C ASP A 293 -25.12 -15.62 -32.92
N ARG A 294 -24.57 -16.42 -33.83
CA ARG A 294 -24.96 -17.82 -34.02
C ARG A 294 -24.66 -18.65 -32.77
N LEU A 295 -23.53 -18.43 -32.11
CA LEU A 295 -23.18 -19.11 -30.87
C LEU A 295 -24.17 -18.75 -29.75
N LEU A 296 -24.42 -17.46 -29.51
CA LEU A 296 -25.38 -16.99 -28.51
C LEU A 296 -26.79 -17.53 -28.75
N THR A 297 -27.24 -17.51 -30.01
CA THR A 297 -28.54 -18.06 -30.41
C THR A 297 -28.62 -19.56 -30.11
N ALA A 298 -27.57 -20.31 -30.44
CA ALA A 298 -27.50 -21.74 -30.15
C ALA A 298 -27.41 -22.06 -28.65
N LEU A 299 -26.90 -21.12 -27.83
CA LEU A 299 -26.94 -21.16 -26.37
C LEU A 299 -28.27 -20.65 -25.77
N GLY A 300 -29.24 -20.27 -26.61
CA GLY A 300 -30.55 -19.76 -26.18
C GLY A 300 -30.48 -18.39 -25.51
N ARG A 301 -29.48 -17.56 -25.86
CA ARG A 301 -29.24 -16.24 -25.26
C ARG A 301 -29.71 -15.10 -26.16
N ALA A 302 -30.13 -14.01 -25.53
CA ALA A 302 -30.45 -12.77 -26.23
C ALA A 302 -29.16 -12.16 -26.82
N LEU A 303 -29.29 -11.58 -28.01
CA LEU A 303 -28.17 -10.92 -28.67
C LEU A 303 -27.98 -9.53 -28.03
N PRO A 304 -26.75 -9.17 -27.63
CA PRO A 304 -26.46 -7.82 -27.18
C PRO A 304 -26.58 -6.82 -28.35
N ASP A 305 -26.98 -5.58 -28.06
CA ASP A 305 -27.20 -4.54 -29.07
C ASP A 305 -26.02 -4.39 -30.03
N ARG A 306 -26.33 -4.20 -31.31
CA ARG A 306 -25.34 -3.91 -32.35
C ARG A 306 -24.91 -2.44 -32.24
N GLY A 307 -23.88 -2.19 -31.45
CA GLY A 307 -23.21 -0.89 -31.40
C GLY A 307 -21.77 -1.05 -31.83
N LEU A 308 -21.26 -0.06 -32.57
CA LEU A 308 -19.88 0.15 -33.03
C LEU A 308 -19.58 -0.30 -34.47
N ASP A 309 -19.04 0.65 -35.24
CA ASP A 309 -18.45 0.46 -36.57
C ASP A 309 -17.25 -0.51 -36.48
N GLY A 310 -17.09 -1.40 -37.47
CA GLY A 310 -16.04 -2.41 -37.49
C GLY A 310 -14.63 -1.83 -37.40
N VAL A 311 -14.43 -0.60 -37.89
CA VAL A 311 -13.16 0.13 -37.78
C VAL A 311 -12.86 0.53 -36.33
N LEU A 312 -13.85 1.07 -35.62
CA LEU A 312 -13.72 1.45 -34.21
C LEU A 312 -13.48 0.22 -33.32
N VAL A 313 -14.22 -0.86 -33.56
CA VAL A 313 -14.03 -2.13 -32.84
C VAL A 313 -12.59 -2.64 -33.04
N GLY A 314 -12.06 -2.58 -34.26
CA GLY A 314 -10.67 -2.96 -34.55
C GLY A 314 -9.64 -2.14 -33.76
N LEU A 315 -9.80 -0.81 -33.72
CA LEU A 315 -8.92 0.09 -32.96
C LEU A 315 -8.95 -0.21 -31.46
N LEU A 316 -10.15 -0.24 -30.87
CA LEU A 316 -10.34 -0.51 -29.44
C LEU A 316 -9.69 -1.84 -29.07
N GLN A 317 -9.83 -2.82 -29.93
CA GLN A 317 -9.33 -4.15 -29.66
C GLN A 317 -7.81 -4.26 -29.77
N GLN A 318 -7.18 -3.53 -30.70
CA GLN A 318 -5.72 -3.42 -30.77
C GLN A 318 -5.15 -2.73 -29.52
N ALA A 319 -5.76 -1.64 -29.07
CA ALA A 319 -5.33 -0.93 -27.88
C ALA A 319 -5.53 -1.76 -26.60
N ARG A 320 -6.66 -2.47 -26.44
CA ARG A 320 -6.87 -3.41 -25.32
C ARG A 320 -5.88 -4.57 -25.34
N THR A 321 -5.54 -5.07 -26.52
CA THR A 321 -4.52 -6.12 -26.66
C THR A 321 -3.16 -5.65 -26.15
N ALA A 322 -2.75 -4.43 -26.52
CA ALA A 322 -1.52 -3.83 -26.00
C ALA A 322 -1.57 -3.67 -24.46
N LEU A 323 -2.73 -3.32 -23.88
CA LEU A 323 -2.91 -3.30 -22.42
C LEU A 323 -2.79 -4.69 -21.76
N LEU A 324 -3.35 -5.73 -22.38
CA LEU A 324 -3.22 -7.12 -21.91
C LEU A 324 -1.76 -7.61 -21.98
N GLU A 325 -0.97 -7.08 -22.91
CA GLU A 325 0.48 -7.33 -23.05
C GLU A 325 1.34 -6.45 -22.10
N ASP A 326 0.72 -5.67 -21.21
CA ASP A 326 1.34 -4.67 -20.32
C ASP A 326 2.14 -3.58 -21.06
N ASP A 327 1.78 -3.28 -22.32
CA ASP A 327 2.37 -2.25 -23.18
C ASP A 327 1.42 -1.04 -23.33
N ALA A 328 1.20 -0.33 -22.22
CA ALA A 328 0.39 0.88 -22.20
C ALA A 328 0.90 2.00 -23.13
N PRO A 329 2.22 2.22 -23.32
CA PRO A 329 2.71 3.19 -24.31
C PRO A 329 2.27 2.89 -25.73
N ARG A 330 2.29 1.62 -26.15
CA ARG A 330 1.77 1.21 -27.46
C ARG A 330 0.27 1.39 -27.57
N ALA A 331 -0.48 1.06 -26.53
CA ALA A 331 -1.93 1.31 -26.48
C ALA A 331 -2.24 2.81 -26.69
N ARG A 332 -1.48 3.70 -26.04
CA ARG A 332 -1.60 5.15 -26.21
C ARG A 332 -1.31 5.58 -27.64
N ALA A 333 -0.19 5.13 -28.20
CA ALA A 333 0.22 5.47 -29.56
C ALA A 333 -0.83 5.05 -30.61
N LEU A 334 -1.48 3.90 -30.43
CA LEU A 334 -2.57 3.44 -31.30
C LEU A 334 -3.78 4.37 -31.24
N LEU A 335 -4.19 4.78 -30.04
CA LEU A 335 -5.32 5.69 -29.84
C LEU A 335 -5.02 7.11 -30.35
N ASP A 336 -3.80 7.60 -30.14
CA ASP A 336 -3.36 8.93 -30.60
C ASP A 336 -3.28 9.03 -32.14
N ALA A 337 -2.88 7.94 -32.79
CA ALA A 337 -2.77 7.86 -34.25
C ALA A 337 -4.14 7.74 -34.96
N ALA A 338 -5.23 7.52 -34.21
CA ALA A 338 -6.55 7.36 -34.78
C ALA A 338 -7.11 8.68 -35.36
N PRO A 339 -7.90 8.61 -36.46
CA PRO A 339 -8.60 9.77 -37.00
C PRO A 339 -9.44 10.49 -35.93
N PRO A 340 -9.61 11.84 -36.00
CA PRO A 340 -10.41 12.59 -35.03
C PRO A 340 -11.80 12.00 -34.79
N SER A 341 -12.47 11.55 -35.86
CA SER A 341 -13.80 10.92 -35.78
C SER A 341 -13.85 9.65 -34.91
N LEU A 342 -12.74 8.92 -34.77
CA LEU A 342 -12.65 7.76 -33.88
C LEU A 342 -12.13 8.15 -32.48
N ARG A 343 -11.29 9.19 -32.38
CA ARG A 343 -10.79 9.68 -31.08
C ARG A 343 -11.89 10.37 -30.27
N ASP A 344 -12.83 11.03 -30.95
CA ASP A 344 -13.96 11.71 -30.33
C ASP A 344 -15.07 10.74 -29.90
N ASP A 345 -14.96 9.44 -30.24
CA ASP A 345 -15.89 8.41 -29.80
C ASP A 345 -15.74 8.13 -28.28
N PRO A 346 -16.84 8.01 -27.52
CA PRO A 346 -16.76 7.91 -26.07
C PRO A 346 -16.19 6.57 -25.56
N GLU A 347 -16.26 5.47 -26.32
CA GLU A 347 -15.57 4.22 -25.94
C GLU A 347 -14.05 4.32 -26.17
N ALA A 348 -13.62 5.02 -27.22
CA ALA A 348 -12.20 5.31 -27.45
C ALA A 348 -11.64 6.25 -26.38
N GLY A 349 -12.39 7.31 -26.04
CA GLY A 349 -12.05 8.21 -24.94
C GLY A 349 -11.95 7.49 -23.59
N LEU A 350 -12.89 6.60 -23.26
CA LEU A 350 -12.83 5.81 -22.03
C LEU A 350 -11.60 4.90 -21.99
N LEU A 351 -11.26 4.25 -23.10
CA LEU A 351 -10.06 3.43 -23.19
C LEU A 351 -8.79 4.28 -23.04
N SER A 352 -8.75 5.47 -23.62
CA SER A 352 -7.65 6.43 -23.45
C SER A 352 -7.45 6.82 -21.98
N ALA A 353 -8.53 7.14 -21.26
CA ALA A 353 -8.46 7.45 -19.83
C ALA A 353 -7.89 6.28 -19.00
N ARG A 354 -8.26 5.04 -19.35
CA ARG A 354 -7.69 3.84 -18.71
C ARG A 354 -6.21 3.64 -19.02
N VAL A 355 -5.78 3.96 -20.25
CA VAL A 355 -4.36 3.93 -20.66
C VAL A 355 -3.56 4.96 -19.85
N GLU A 356 -4.05 6.19 -19.71
CA GLU A 356 -3.40 7.22 -18.89
C GLU A 356 -3.29 6.80 -17.42
N ALA A 357 -4.36 6.24 -16.84
CA ALA A 357 -4.33 5.68 -15.49
C ALA A 357 -3.32 4.51 -15.37
N ARG A 358 -3.17 3.69 -16.43
CA ARG A 358 -2.19 2.60 -16.46
C ARG A 358 -0.74 3.09 -16.54
N LEU A 359 -0.51 4.22 -17.20
CA LEU A 359 0.77 4.93 -17.28
C LEU A 359 1.10 5.69 -15.98
N GLY A 360 0.14 5.85 -15.07
CA GLY A 360 0.28 6.62 -13.83
C GLY A 360 -0.04 8.10 -13.97
N HIS A 361 -0.55 8.55 -15.12
CA HIS A 361 -1.02 9.91 -15.34
C HIS A 361 -2.47 10.06 -14.84
N PHE A 362 -2.65 9.94 -13.53
CA PHE A 362 -3.98 9.88 -12.92
C PHE A 362 -4.81 11.15 -13.12
N GLU A 363 -4.18 12.33 -13.07
CA GLU A 363 -4.86 13.62 -13.31
C GLU A 363 -5.39 13.70 -14.75
N ALA A 364 -4.57 13.34 -15.74
CA ALA A 364 -5.00 13.28 -17.14
C ALA A 364 -6.15 12.29 -17.35
N ALA A 365 -6.12 11.13 -16.69
CA ALA A 365 -7.22 10.16 -16.72
C ALA A 365 -8.52 10.73 -16.11
N ILE A 366 -8.43 11.49 -15.02
CA ILE A 366 -9.57 12.16 -14.38
C ILE A 366 -10.15 13.23 -15.30
N ASP A 367 -9.30 14.04 -15.93
CA ASP A 367 -9.71 15.11 -16.84
C ASP A 367 -10.41 14.53 -18.07
N GLN A 368 -9.83 13.50 -18.69
CA GLN A 368 -10.43 12.80 -19.82
C GLN A 368 -11.78 12.16 -19.46
N ALA A 369 -11.86 11.47 -18.32
CA ALA A 369 -13.12 10.87 -17.87
C ALA A 369 -14.19 11.92 -17.51
N SER A 370 -13.78 13.09 -17.00
CA SER A 370 -14.70 14.20 -16.71
C SER A 370 -15.23 14.83 -17.99
N ALA A 371 -14.37 15.07 -18.99
CA ALA A 371 -14.78 15.56 -20.30
C ALA A 371 -15.82 14.63 -20.97
N LEU A 372 -15.66 13.31 -20.83
CA LEU A 372 -16.64 12.34 -21.33
C LEU A 372 -18.01 12.42 -20.62
N LEU A 373 -18.01 12.72 -19.31
CA LEU A 373 -19.25 12.91 -18.55
C LEU A 373 -19.94 14.22 -18.91
N ASP A 374 -19.16 15.27 -19.21
CA ASP A 374 -19.64 16.61 -19.54
C ASP A 374 -20.14 16.72 -21.00
N ALA A 375 -19.52 15.99 -21.94
CA ALA A 375 -19.82 16.05 -23.37
C ALA A 375 -21.20 15.49 -23.78
N ALA A 376 -22.02 15.02 -22.83
CA ALA A 376 -23.44 14.70 -22.96
C ALA A 376 -23.91 14.02 -24.28
N SER A 377 -23.06 13.16 -24.88
CA SER A 377 -23.36 12.42 -26.11
C SER A 377 -23.37 10.89 -25.91
N GLY A 378 -23.01 10.42 -24.71
CA GLY A 378 -23.10 9.01 -24.28
C GLY A 378 -23.93 8.82 -23.00
N ALA A 379 -24.70 9.85 -22.60
CA ALA A 379 -25.49 9.87 -21.37
C ALA A 379 -26.77 9.01 -21.42
N ASP A 380 -27.12 8.46 -22.59
CA ASP A 380 -28.23 7.53 -22.78
C ASP A 380 -27.84 6.06 -22.60
N ASP A 381 -26.55 5.72 -22.49
CA ASP A 381 -26.10 4.36 -22.16
C ASP A 381 -25.68 4.26 -20.68
N PRO A 382 -26.55 3.68 -19.83
CA PRO A 382 -26.24 3.39 -18.43
C PRO A 382 -24.91 2.65 -18.23
N TYR A 383 -24.57 1.71 -19.12
CA TYR A 383 -23.39 0.85 -18.97
C TYR A 383 -22.09 1.65 -19.16
N LEU A 384 -22.00 2.42 -20.24
CA LEU A 384 -20.85 3.28 -20.52
C LEU A 384 -20.68 4.34 -19.41
N ARG A 385 -21.77 4.95 -18.96
CA ARG A 385 -21.75 5.93 -17.87
C ARG A 385 -21.18 5.35 -16.58
N MET A 386 -21.59 4.15 -16.18
CA MET A 386 -21.04 3.47 -15.01
C MET A 386 -19.52 3.25 -15.15
N ARG A 387 -19.05 2.77 -16.31
CA ARG A 387 -17.63 2.49 -16.55
C ARG A 387 -16.76 3.74 -16.53
N ILE A 388 -17.26 4.88 -17.02
CA ILE A 388 -16.56 6.17 -16.95
C ILE A 388 -16.42 6.61 -15.48
N LEU A 389 -17.50 6.57 -14.71
CA LEU A 389 -17.50 6.92 -13.28
C LEU A 389 -16.54 6.03 -12.47
N ILE A 390 -16.57 4.71 -12.70
CA ILE A 390 -15.65 3.76 -12.04
C ILE A 390 -14.19 4.08 -12.40
N THR A 391 -13.91 4.39 -13.67
CA THR A 391 -12.54 4.72 -14.14
C THR A 391 -12.04 6.01 -13.48
N ARG A 392 -12.87 7.05 -13.43
CA ARG A 392 -12.52 8.32 -12.75
C ARG A 392 -12.31 8.12 -11.25
N GLY A 393 -13.22 7.41 -10.60
CA GLY A 393 -13.12 7.10 -9.17
C GLY A 393 -11.87 6.27 -8.84
N ALA A 394 -11.52 5.31 -9.69
CA ALA A 394 -10.30 4.52 -9.52
C ALA A 394 -9.01 5.33 -9.70
N ALA A 395 -8.99 6.29 -10.65
CA ALA A 395 -7.85 7.18 -10.86
C ALA A 395 -7.63 8.16 -9.68
N ARG A 396 -8.68 8.47 -8.92
CA ARG A 396 -8.61 9.30 -7.71
C ARG A 396 -8.03 8.61 -6.48
N ILE A 397 -8.10 7.27 -6.41
CA ILE A 397 -7.61 6.50 -5.25
C ILE A 397 -6.10 6.70 -5.02
N PRO A 398 -5.21 6.55 -6.03
CA PRO A 398 -3.78 6.79 -5.86
C PRO A 398 -3.40 8.22 -5.47
N LEU A 399 -4.28 9.20 -5.72
CA LEU A 399 -4.08 10.62 -5.40
C LEU A 399 -4.58 10.98 -3.98
N ASP A 400 -4.97 9.99 -3.16
CA ASP A 400 -5.54 10.17 -1.82
C ASP A 400 -6.84 11.00 -1.79
N GLN A 401 -7.56 11.07 -2.91
CA GLN A 401 -8.81 11.81 -3.05
C GLN A 401 -10.02 10.93 -2.70
N ALA A 402 -10.00 10.29 -1.52
CA ALA A 402 -10.98 9.28 -1.13
C ALA A 402 -12.45 9.78 -1.10
N GLY A 403 -12.67 11.06 -0.77
CA GLY A 403 -14.00 11.66 -0.75
C GLY A 403 -14.61 11.80 -2.16
N GLU A 404 -13.82 12.30 -3.11
CA GLU A 404 -14.24 12.46 -4.50
C GLU A 404 -14.37 11.10 -5.21
N ALA A 405 -13.44 10.19 -4.97
CA ALA A 405 -13.51 8.82 -5.47
C ALA A 405 -14.79 8.12 -5.00
N ARG A 406 -15.15 8.29 -3.72
CA ARG A 406 -16.41 7.73 -3.20
C ARG A 406 -17.64 8.31 -3.90
N ALA A 407 -17.68 9.62 -4.15
CA ALA A 407 -18.78 10.24 -4.86
C ALA A 407 -18.97 9.66 -6.27
N ASP A 408 -17.87 9.36 -6.98
CA ASP A 408 -17.93 8.71 -8.29
C ASP A 408 -18.52 7.29 -8.22
N PHE A 409 -18.12 6.49 -7.23
CA PHE A 409 -18.68 5.15 -7.06
C PHE A 409 -20.14 5.19 -6.62
N ASP A 410 -20.52 6.12 -5.74
CA ASP A 410 -21.92 6.35 -5.36
C ASP A 410 -22.76 6.75 -6.58
N ALA A 411 -22.23 7.63 -7.45
CA ALA A 411 -22.88 7.99 -8.70
C ALA A 411 -23.01 6.80 -9.67
N ALA A 412 -21.99 5.94 -9.77
CA ALA A 412 -22.03 4.75 -10.61
C ALA A 412 -23.12 3.76 -10.15
N LEU A 413 -23.25 3.57 -8.83
CA LEU A 413 -24.28 2.72 -8.24
C LEU A 413 -25.70 3.29 -8.36
N ALA A 414 -25.82 4.62 -8.52
CA ALA A 414 -27.10 5.32 -8.69
C ALA A 414 -27.58 5.41 -10.15
N VAL A 415 -26.79 4.92 -11.12
CA VAL A 415 -27.18 4.94 -12.53
C VAL A 415 -28.45 4.08 -12.73
N PRO A 416 -29.51 4.60 -13.39
CA PRO A 416 -30.72 3.83 -13.67
C PRO A 416 -30.39 2.56 -14.46
N GLY A 417 -30.91 1.41 -14.01
CA GLY A 417 -30.66 0.12 -14.67
C GLY A 417 -29.32 -0.55 -14.32
N ALA A 418 -28.52 0.00 -13.38
CA ALA A 418 -27.23 -0.57 -12.95
C ALA A 418 -27.31 -2.05 -12.52
N ALA A 419 -28.44 -2.48 -11.96
CA ALA A 419 -28.67 -3.88 -11.56
C ALA A 419 -28.63 -4.88 -12.73
N THR A 420 -28.76 -4.41 -13.98
CA THR A 420 -28.65 -5.21 -15.20
C THR A 420 -27.21 -5.62 -15.49
N PHE A 421 -26.21 -4.94 -14.90
CA PHE A 421 -24.78 -5.12 -15.16
C PHE A 421 -24.05 -5.60 -13.89
N PRO A 422 -24.22 -6.87 -13.47
CA PRO A 422 -23.72 -7.35 -12.18
C PRO A 422 -22.19 -7.22 -12.04
N HIS A 423 -21.42 -7.46 -13.11
CA HIS A 423 -19.96 -7.31 -13.09
C HIS A 423 -19.55 -5.86 -12.75
N THR A 424 -20.06 -4.90 -13.52
CA THR A 424 -19.78 -3.46 -13.34
C THR A 424 -20.28 -2.93 -11.99
N LEU A 425 -21.41 -3.44 -11.52
CA LEU A 425 -21.92 -3.15 -10.18
C LEU A 425 -20.96 -3.67 -9.09
N GLY A 426 -20.40 -4.87 -9.29
CA GLY A 426 -19.38 -5.45 -8.44
C GLY A 426 -18.10 -4.60 -8.37
N GLU A 427 -17.63 -4.08 -9.50
CA GLU A 427 -16.47 -3.17 -9.56
C GLU A 427 -16.75 -1.84 -8.83
N ALA A 428 -17.94 -1.27 -8.98
CA ALA A 428 -18.33 -0.06 -8.27
C ALA A 428 -18.38 -0.27 -6.74
N TYR A 429 -18.94 -1.39 -6.27
CA TYR A 429 -18.93 -1.72 -4.84
C TYR A 429 -17.51 -1.98 -4.32
N LEU A 430 -16.63 -2.61 -5.10
CA LEU A 430 -15.23 -2.79 -4.73
C LEU A 430 -14.53 -1.44 -4.52
N GLY A 431 -14.64 -0.53 -5.50
CA GLY A 431 -14.07 0.81 -5.39
C GLY A 431 -14.64 1.61 -4.20
N ARG A 432 -15.95 1.48 -3.96
CA ARG A 432 -16.60 2.11 -2.80
C ARG A 432 -16.15 1.52 -1.46
N GLY A 433 -15.92 0.21 -1.40
CA GLY A 433 -15.37 -0.46 -0.22
C GLY A 433 -13.92 -0.05 0.08
N ILE A 434 -13.09 0.12 -0.96
CA ILE A 434 -11.72 0.64 -0.83
C ILE A 434 -11.74 2.07 -0.28
N THR A 435 -12.54 2.96 -0.86
CA THR A 435 -12.63 4.36 -0.42
C THR A 435 -13.24 4.52 0.98
N ALA A 436 -14.19 3.66 1.37
CA ALA A 436 -14.68 3.58 2.75
C ALA A 436 -13.56 3.20 3.73
N SER A 437 -12.70 2.25 3.34
CA SER A 437 -11.55 1.82 4.14
C SER A 437 -10.54 2.95 4.34
N MET A 438 -10.22 3.71 3.28
CA MET A 438 -9.33 4.89 3.35
C MET A 438 -9.84 5.97 4.31
N ARG A 439 -11.16 6.07 4.48
CA ARG A 439 -11.83 7.06 5.35
C ARG A 439 -12.08 6.55 6.77
N GLY A 440 -11.68 5.31 7.09
CA GLY A 440 -11.92 4.69 8.40
C GLY A 440 -13.34 4.17 8.63
N ASP A 441 -14.19 4.10 7.59
CA ASP A 441 -15.53 3.50 7.67
C ASP A 441 -15.47 1.99 7.43
N ALA A 442 -15.03 1.26 8.46
CA ALA A 442 -14.89 -0.20 8.37
C ALA A 442 -16.22 -0.94 8.21
N GLY A 443 -17.31 -0.41 8.81
CA GLY A 443 -18.63 -1.03 8.75
C GLY A 443 -19.23 -0.95 7.34
N GLY A 444 -19.23 0.24 6.74
CA GLY A 444 -19.66 0.45 5.36
C GLY A 444 -18.77 -0.28 4.36
N GLY A 445 -17.45 -0.24 4.57
CA GLY A 445 -16.47 -0.91 3.72
C GLY A 445 -16.68 -2.43 3.64
N ALA A 446 -16.88 -3.11 4.76
CA ALA A 446 -17.07 -4.56 4.79
C ALA A 446 -18.37 -4.98 4.08
N ALA A 447 -19.46 -4.21 4.24
CA ALA A 447 -20.73 -4.48 3.57
C ALA A 447 -20.62 -4.35 2.04
N ASP A 448 -19.91 -3.32 1.57
CA ASP A 448 -19.69 -3.10 0.14
C ASP A 448 -18.76 -4.17 -0.46
N LEU A 449 -17.67 -4.54 0.22
CA LEU A 449 -16.80 -5.63 -0.23
C LEU A 449 -17.53 -6.98 -0.25
N GLY A 450 -18.43 -7.24 0.70
CA GLY A 450 -19.31 -8.41 0.68
C GLY A 450 -20.20 -8.48 -0.56
N ARG A 451 -20.81 -7.36 -0.94
CA ARG A 451 -21.62 -7.25 -2.17
C ARG A 451 -20.78 -7.41 -3.44
N ALA A 452 -19.63 -6.74 -3.49
CA ALA A 452 -18.68 -6.82 -4.60
C ALA A 452 -18.26 -8.28 -4.85
N ARG A 453 -17.93 -9.01 -3.79
CA ARG A 453 -17.54 -10.42 -3.87
C ARG A 453 -18.61 -11.27 -4.55
N VAL A 454 -19.87 -11.15 -4.10
CA VAL A 454 -21.00 -11.93 -4.63
C VAL A 454 -21.23 -11.62 -6.10
N LEU A 455 -21.25 -10.34 -6.47
CA LEU A 455 -21.52 -9.90 -7.83
C LEU A 455 -20.42 -10.31 -8.82
N LEU A 456 -19.15 -10.20 -8.41
CA LEU A 456 -18.02 -10.60 -9.24
C LEU A 456 -17.95 -12.14 -9.39
N ASP A 457 -18.25 -12.88 -8.32
CA ASP A 457 -18.31 -14.35 -8.38
C ASP A 457 -19.45 -14.85 -9.29
N GLN A 458 -20.63 -14.23 -9.19
CA GLN A 458 -21.77 -14.50 -10.09
C GLN A 458 -21.44 -14.17 -11.56
N SER A 459 -20.58 -13.19 -11.78
CA SER A 459 -20.14 -12.78 -13.12
C SER A 459 -19.02 -13.66 -13.68
N GLY A 460 -18.49 -14.61 -12.88
CA GLY A 460 -17.37 -15.46 -13.26
C GLY A 460 -16.00 -14.77 -13.18
N ASP A 461 -15.87 -13.62 -12.51
CA ASP A 461 -14.60 -12.91 -12.37
C ASP A 461 -13.85 -13.33 -11.09
N ALA A 462 -13.22 -14.52 -11.13
CA ALA A 462 -12.45 -15.04 -9.99
C ALA A 462 -11.24 -14.15 -9.63
N LEU A 463 -10.66 -13.44 -10.60
CA LEU A 463 -9.56 -12.51 -10.36
C LEU A 463 -10.07 -11.24 -9.64
N GLY A 464 -11.26 -10.75 -10.02
CA GLY A 464 -12.03 -9.74 -9.30
C GLY A 464 -12.32 -10.13 -7.85
N VAL A 465 -12.75 -11.37 -7.61
CA VAL A 465 -12.95 -11.90 -6.26
C VAL A 465 -11.67 -11.86 -5.43
N ALA A 466 -10.52 -12.20 -6.02
CA ALA A 466 -9.22 -12.08 -5.35
C ALA A 466 -8.86 -10.62 -5.02
N ARG A 467 -9.17 -9.66 -5.89
CA ARG A 467 -9.03 -8.22 -5.62
C ARG A 467 -9.89 -7.79 -4.43
N VAL A 468 -11.13 -8.27 -4.34
CA VAL A 468 -12.01 -8.01 -3.19
C VAL A 468 -11.41 -8.59 -1.90
N ASP A 469 -10.87 -9.81 -1.93
CA ASP A 469 -10.23 -10.42 -0.76
C ASP A 469 -9.01 -9.64 -0.28
N LEU A 470 -8.19 -9.14 -1.21
CA LEU A 470 -7.07 -8.26 -0.88
C LEU A 470 -7.56 -6.97 -0.18
N SER A 471 -8.54 -6.27 -0.78
CA SER A 471 -9.08 -5.04 -0.19
C SER A 471 -9.72 -5.28 1.17
N TRP A 472 -10.37 -6.42 1.36
CA TRP A 472 -10.95 -6.80 2.64
C TRP A 472 -9.86 -7.13 3.67
N ALA A 473 -8.78 -7.79 3.27
CA ALA A 473 -7.66 -8.04 4.17
C ALA A 473 -7.02 -6.73 4.65
N VAL A 474 -6.88 -5.73 3.77
CA VAL A 474 -6.43 -4.37 4.13
C VAL A 474 -7.40 -3.69 5.10
N LEU A 475 -8.72 -3.83 4.89
CA LEU A 475 -9.73 -3.30 5.80
C LEU A 475 -9.67 -3.96 7.19
N ASP A 476 -9.51 -5.30 7.23
CA ASP A 476 -9.36 -6.06 8.46
C ASP A 476 -8.09 -5.64 9.22
N ALA A 477 -6.98 -5.45 8.51
CA ALA A 477 -5.75 -4.90 9.08
C ALA A 477 -5.97 -3.49 9.67
N GLY A 478 -6.62 -2.60 8.92
CA GLY A 478 -6.87 -1.22 9.35
C GLY A 478 -7.76 -1.08 10.60
N ARG A 479 -8.68 -2.02 10.83
CA ARG A 479 -9.52 -2.06 12.05
C ARG A 479 -8.91 -2.84 13.22
N GLY A 480 -7.71 -3.40 13.01
CA GLY A 480 -6.98 -4.18 14.01
C GLY A 480 -7.38 -5.65 14.12
N ALA A 481 -8.05 -6.21 13.12
CA ALA A 481 -8.44 -7.62 13.04
C ALA A 481 -7.35 -8.46 12.36
N PHE A 482 -6.15 -8.44 12.94
CA PHE A 482 -4.93 -9.02 12.34
C PHE A 482 -5.02 -10.55 12.15
N ALA A 483 -5.68 -11.25 13.07
CA ALA A 483 -5.87 -12.70 13.01
C ALA A 483 -6.76 -13.12 11.82
N GLU A 484 -7.74 -12.29 11.44
CA GLU A 484 -8.58 -12.50 10.27
C GLU A 484 -7.92 -12.01 8.97
N ALA A 485 -7.11 -10.94 9.05
CA ALA A 485 -6.44 -10.35 7.90
C ALA A 485 -5.41 -11.30 7.25
N GLY A 486 -4.57 -11.96 8.06
CA GLY A 486 -3.49 -12.83 7.58
C GLY A 486 -3.97 -13.95 6.63
N PRO A 487 -4.91 -14.82 7.05
CA PRO A 487 -5.47 -15.86 6.19
C PRO A 487 -6.13 -15.33 4.92
N ARG A 488 -6.66 -14.09 4.96
CA ARG A 488 -7.30 -13.46 3.81
C ARG A 488 -6.29 -12.93 2.80
N PHE A 489 -5.20 -12.32 3.27
CA PHE A 489 -4.06 -11.98 2.40
C PHE A 489 -3.48 -13.23 1.73
N GLU A 490 -3.27 -14.33 2.47
CA GLU A 490 -2.75 -15.58 1.92
C GLU A 490 -3.69 -16.18 0.85
N ARG A 491 -5.00 -16.08 1.05
CA ARG A 491 -5.99 -16.52 0.06
C ARG A 491 -5.92 -15.68 -1.22
N ALA A 492 -5.84 -14.36 -1.08
CA ALA A 492 -5.70 -13.44 -2.20
C ALA A 492 -4.38 -13.70 -2.95
N ALA A 493 -3.26 -13.86 -2.23
CA ALA A 493 -1.95 -14.15 -2.79
C ALA A 493 -1.95 -15.45 -3.61
N ARG A 494 -2.48 -16.56 -3.06
CA ARG A 494 -2.57 -17.82 -3.80
C ARG A 494 -3.43 -17.71 -5.06
N SER A 495 -4.51 -16.94 -5.00
CA SER A 495 -5.32 -16.67 -6.20
C SER A 495 -4.54 -15.85 -7.23
N PHE A 496 -3.84 -14.79 -6.83
CA PHE A 496 -3.02 -14.03 -7.78
C PHE A 496 -1.84 -14.84 -8.35
N GLU A 497 -1.20 -15.71 -7.56
CA GLU A 497 -0.23 -16.70 -8.05
C GLU A 497 -0.86 -17.60 -9.10
N ALA A 498 -2.07 -18.09 -8.82
CA ALA A 498 -2.83 -18.95 -9.71
C ALA A 498 -3.11 -18.28 -11.08
N PHE A 499 -3.45 -16.99 -11.07
CA PHE A 499 -3.69 -16.17 -12.26
C PHE A 499 -2.41 -15.54 -12.85
N GLY A 500 -1.23 -15.77 -12.30
CA GLY A 500 0.00 -15.08 -12.74
C GLY A 500 -0.09 -13.54 -12.61
N ALA A 501 -1.00 -13.02 -11.79
CA ALA A 501 -1.31 -11.60 -11.64
C ALA A 501 -0.26 -10.90 -10.76
N ARG A 502 0.92 -10.62 -11.34
CA ARG A 502 2.11 -10.19 -10.58
C ARG A 502 1.92 -8.90 -9.79
N ARG A 503 1.26 -7.88 -10.34
CA ARG A 503 1.07 -6.58 -9.66
C ARG A 503 0.29 -6.73 -8.35
N PRO A 504 -0.96 -7.25 -8.34
CA PRO A 504 -1.73 -7.41 -7.12
C PRO A 504 -1.16 -8.51 -6.19
N LEU A 505 -0.48 -9.53 -6.71
CA LEU A 505 0.24 -10.52 -5.91
C LEU A 505 1.24 -9.86 -4.97
N ARG A 506 2.04 -8.91 -5.48
CA ARG A 506 3.04 -8.19 -4.66
C ARG A 506 2.39 -7.44 -3.52
N SER A 507 1.29 -6.72 -3.77
CA SER A 507 0.55 -6.00 -2.73
C SER A 507 0.00 -6.96 -1.66
N ALA A 508 -0.51 -8.12 -2.07
CA ALA A 508 -1.00 -9.14 -1.13
C ALA A 508 0.12 -9.72 -0.27
N LEU A 509 1.28 -10.03 -0.85
CA LEU A 509 2.42 -10.59 -0.12
C LEU A 509 3.07 -9.57 0.83
N ILE A 510 3.17 -8.30 0.43
CA ILE A 510 3.66 -7.22 1.32
C ILE A 510 2.73 -7.09 2.53
N GLY A 511 1.41 -7.01 2.30
CA GLY A 511 0.43 -6.96 3.39
C GLY A 511 0.49 -8.19 4.29
N LEU A 512 0.58 -9.39 3.72
CA LEU A 512 0.72 -10.63 4.48
C LEU A 512 1.97 -10.63 5.38
N GLN A 513 3.10 -10.20 4.83
CA GLN A 513 4.37 -10.13 5.57
C GLN A 513 4.25 -9.16 6.76
N ASP A 514 3.65 -7.99 6.57
CA ASP A 514 3.44 -7.02 7.65
C ASP A 514 2.58 -7.64 8.77
N ILE A 515 1.48 -8.31 8.43
CA ILE A 515 0.61 -8.98 9.41
C ILE A 515 1.36 -10.11 10.15
N GLN A 516 2.17 -10.89 9.44
CA GLN A 516 2.96 -11.97 10.05
C GLN A 516 3.98 -11.42 11.06
N LEU A 517 4.66 -10.32 10.73
CA LEU A 517 5.57 -9.64 11.66
C LEU A 517 4.81 -9.09 12.88
N ASP A 518 3.64 -8.48 12.69
CA ASP A 518 2.80 -7.95 13.77
C ASP A 518 2.28 -9.06 14.71
N LEU A 519 2.05 -10.26 14.17
CA LEU A 519 1.66 -11.46 14.91
C LEU A 519 2.85 -12.24 15.50
N LEU A 520 4.08 -11.79 15.30
CA LEU A 520 5.33 -12.47 15.69
C LEU A 520 5.54 -13.86 15.04
N ASP A 521 4.94 -14.08 13.86
CA ASP A 521 5.21 -15.24 12.99
C ASP A 521 6.36 -14.89 12.03
N ILE A 522 7.56 -14.79 12.60
CA ILE A 522 8.74 -14.22 11.95
C ILE A 522 9.24 -15.13 10.82
N ARG A 523 9.12 -16.45 10.99
CA ARG A 523 9.54 -17.41 9.97
C ARG A 523 8.61 -17.38 8.75
N ALA A 524 7.29 -17.31 8.96
CA ALA A 524 6.38 -17.16 7.85
C ALA A 524 6.58 -15.82 7.13
N ALA A 525 6.85 -14.73 7.85
CA ALA A 525 7.19 -13.44 7.24
C ALA A 525 8.42 -13.51 6.32
N LEU A 526 9.46 -14.27 6.70
CA LEU A 526 10.63 -14.48 5.84
C LEU A 526 10.27 -15.31 4.59
N ALA A 527 9.51 -16.39 4.73
CA ALA A 527 9.07 -17.21 3.61
C ALA A 527 8.17 -16.42 2.62
N THR A 528 7.26 -15.60 3.15
CA THR A 528 6.43 -14.68 2.35
C THR A 528 7.28 -13.66 1.60
N ASN A 529 8.33 -13.13 2.24
CA ASN A 529 9.26 -12.22 1.57
C ASN A 529 10.00 -12.89 0.40
N GLU A 530 10.44 -14.15 0.57
CA GLU A 530 11.07 -14.93 -0.50
C GLU A 530 10.09 -15.23 -1.65
N ARG A 531 8.83 -15.53 -1.34
CA ARG A 531 7.74 -15.62 -2.34
C ARG A 531 7.57 -14.30 -3.10
N ALA A 532 7.58 -13.16 -2.41
CA ALA A 532 7.44 -11.85 -3.05
C ALA A 532 8.64 -11.52 -3.96
N TRP A 533 9.84 -11.93 -3.55
CA TRP A 533 11.06 -11.75 -4.34
C TRP A 533 11.06 -12.60 -5.61
N THR A 534 10.67 -13.87 -5.51
CA THR A 534 10.59 -14.80 -6.66
C THR A 534 9.46 -14.43 -7.62
N ALA A 535 8.33 -13.92 -7.12
CA ALA A 535 7.23 -13.41 -7.94
C ALA A 535 7.59 -12.11 -8.70
N SER A 536 8.66 -11.42 -8.29
CA SER A 536 9.09 -10.17 -8.92
C SER A 536 10.01 -10.46 -10.10
N ALA A 537 9.57 -10.07 -11.31
CA ALA A 537 10.41 -10.17 -12.50
C ALA A 537 11.67 -9.30 -12.38
N PRO A 538 12.82 -9.69 -12.96
CA PRO A 538 13.89 -8.73 -13.23
C PRO A 538 13.37 -7.67 -14.22
N GLY A 539 13.02 -6.50 -13.70
CA GLY A 539 12.49 -5.37 -14.46
C GLY A 539 12.87 -4.04 -13.80
N ASN A 540 12.98 -3.00 -14.63
CA ASN A 540 13.52 -1.66 -14.32
C ASN A 540 12.70 -0.81 -13.34
N ASP A 541 11.82 -1.37 -12.50
CA ASP A 541 11.05 -0.60 -11.50
C ASP A 541 11.90 -0.39 -10.22
N PRO A 542 12.55 0.77 -10.05
CA PRO A 542 13.49 0.98 -8.95
C PRO A 542 12.74 1.16 -7.63
N LEU A 543 11.50 1.66 -7.67
CA LEU A 543 10.67 1.87 -6.49
C LEU A 543 10.25 0.52 -5.90
N LEU A 544 9.75 -0.39 -6.73
CA LEU A 544 9.38 -1.73 -6.28
C LEU A 544 10.57 -2.49 -5.66
N ARG A 545 11.73 -2.45 -6.33
CA ARG A 545 12.94 -3.11 -5.81
C ARG A 545 13.33 -2.54 -4.44
N ARG A 546 13.14 -1.24 -4.23
CA ARG A 546 13.38 -0.59 -2.93
C ARG A 546 12.42 -1.07 -1.85
N VAL A 547 11.11 -1.11 -2.14
CA VAL A 547 10.09 -1.60 -1.18
C VAL A 547 10.36 -3.05 -0.76
N LEU A 548 10.63 -3.94 -1.73
CA LEU A 548 10.92 -5.34 -1.44
C LEU A 548 12.23 -5.53 -0.65
N THR A 549 13.24 -4.71 -0.94
CA THR A 549 14.51 -4.70 -0.19
C THR A 549 14.29 -4.25 1.25
N LEU A 550 13.52 -3.18 1.49
CA LEU A 550 13.19 -2.72 2.84
C LEU A 550 12.41 -3.79 3.62
N GLN A 551 11.43 -4.42 2.99
CA GLN A 551 10.67 -5.52 3.59
C GLN A 551 11.57 -6.72 3.91
N ARG A 552 12.51 -7.06 3.04
CA ARG A 552 13.50 -8.11 3.31
C ARG A 552 14.37 -7.76 4.50
N ALA A 553 14.86 -6.52 4.58
CA ALA A 553 15.66 -6.05 5.71
C ALA A 553 14.90 -6.14 7.03
N ARG A 554 13.60 -5.80 7.06
CA ARG A 554 12.75 -5.96 8.26
C ARG A 554 12.64 -7.42 8.72
N SER A 555 12.40 -8.36 7.80
CA SER A 555 12.33 -9.79 8.16
C SER A 555 13.69 -10.33 8.61
N LEU A 556 14.78 -9.96 7.94
CA LEU A 556 16.14 -10.36 8.35
C LEU A 556 16.51 -9.78 9.72
N PHE A 557 16.15 -8.53 9.99
CA PHE A 557 16.30 -7.90 11.29
C PHE A 557 15.55 -8.68 12.35
N ALA A 558 14.29 -9.05 12.11
CA ALA A 558 13.45 -9.80 13.04
C ALA A 558 14.03 -11.20 13.38
N VAL A 559 14.62 -11.89 12.40
CA VAL A 559 15.34 -13.18 12.61
C VAL A 559 16.69 -12.99 13.31
N GLY A 560 17.23 -11.78 13.37
CA GLY A 560 18.51 -11.46 14.00
C GLY A 560 19.72 -11.57 13.06
N ARG A 561 19.53 -11.51 11.73
CA ARG A 561 20.62 -11.43 10.74
C ARG A 561 21.04 -9.96 10.53
N LEU A 562 21.72 -9.41 11.53
CA LEU A 562 22.00 -7.97 11.63
C LEU A 562 22.95 -7.48 10.52
N ARG A 563 24.02 -8.24 10.23
CA ARG A 563 25.00 -7.89 9.18
C ARG A 563 24.34 -7.75 7.80
N GLU A 564 23.53 -8.73 7.41
CA GLU A 564 22.82 -8.69 6.12
C GLU A 564 21.74 -7.61 6.08
N THR A 565 21.09 -7.35 7.22
CA THR A 565 20.19 -6.21 7.35
C THR A 565 20.95 -4.93 7.03
N ARG A 566 22.11 -4.70 7.67
CA ARG A 566 22.95 -3.51 7.41
C ARG A 566 23.34 -3.38 5.94
N GLU A 567 23.81 -4.46 5.32
CA GLU A 567 24.20 -4.47 3.90
C GLU A 567 23.04 -4.03 2.99
N LEU A 568 21.82 -4.46 3.29
CA LEU A 568 20.63 -4.02 2.55
C LEU A 568 20.28 -2.55 2.82
N LEU A 569 20.37 -2.08 4.07
CA LEU A 569 20.07 -0.67 4.40
C LEU A 569 21.10 0.28 3.76
N ASP A 570 22.39 -0.05 3.80
CA ASP A 570 23.46 0.73 3.17
C ASP A 570 23.26 0.83 1.64
N ALA A 571 22.83 -0.27 1.02
CA ALA A 571 22.47 -0.29 -0.41
C ALA A 571 21.25 0.59 -0.72
N LEU A 572 20.29 0.71 0.21
CA LEU A 572 19.13 1.59 0.07
C LEU A 572 19.49 3.07 0.30
N ALA A 573 20.42 3.38 1.20
CA ALA A 573 20.86 4.73 1.52
C ALA A 573 21.65 5.39 0.37
N THR A 574 22.42 4.59 -0.38
CA THR A 574 23.26 5.07 -1.50
C THR A 574 22.52 5.27 -2.83
N GLY A 575 21.25 4.85 -2.93
CA GLY A 575 20.38 5.03 -4.10
C GLY A 575 19.75 6.42 -4.21
N THR A 576 19.33 6.84 -5.42
CA THR A 576 18.75 8.17 -5.70
C THR A 576 17.58 8.49 -4.76
N GLN A 577 17.74 9.52 -3.92
CA GLN A 577 16.83 9.90 -2.81
C GLN A 577 15.51 10.56 -3.28
N ASP A 578 15.40 11.00 -4.54
CA ASP A 578 14.23 11.74 -5.05
C ASP A 578 12.90 10.96 -5.01
N TYR A 579 12.92 9.62 -4.97
CA TYR A 579 11.71 8.79 -4.93
C TYR A 579 11.17 8.50 -3.52
N LEU A 580 11.95 8.79 -2.47
CA LEU A 580 11.55 8.59 -1.08
C LEU A 580 10.48 9.58 -0.60
N ALA A 581 10.41 10.76 -1.21
CA ALA A 581 9.53 11.84 -0.76
C ALA A 581 8.03 11.53 -0.93
N LEU A 582 7.68 10.55 -1.78
CA LEU A 582 6.29 10.14 -2.04
C LEU A 582 5.88 8.89 -1.23
N SER A 583 6.83 8.21 -0.56
CA SER A 583 6.57 6.98 0.19
C SER A 583 6.94 7.14 1.68
N ARG A 584 6.08 6.70 2.61
CA ARG A 584 6.37 6.58 4.06
C ARG A 584 7.57 5.65 4.38
N ASP A 585 8.15 5.03 3.36
CA ASP A 585 9.27 4.09 3.48
C ASP A 585 10.59 4.75 3.90
N ALA A 586 10.74 6.06 3.66
CA ALA A 586 11.91 6.82 4.12
C ALA A 586 12.02 6.81 5.65
N GLU A 587 10.89 7.05 6.33
CA GLU A 587 10.84 7.12 7.79
C GLU A 587 10.91 5.72 8.42
N ARG A 588 10.30 4.71 7.78
CA ARG A 588 10.45 3.30 8.18
C ARG A 588 11.88 2.81 8.06
N LEU A 589 12.58 3.20 6.99
CA LEU A 589 13.99 2.91 6.79
C LEU A 589 14.82 3.50 7.93
N ARG A 590 14.67 4.80 8.20
CA ARG A 590 15.39 5.47 9.31
C ARG A 590 15.10 4.84 10.66
N LEU A 591 13.84 4.50 10.95
CA LEU A 591 13.50 3.82 12.20
C LEU A 591 14.25 2.48 12.33
N LEU A 592 14.29 1.70 11.25
CA LEU A 592 14.99 0.41 11.22
C LEU A 592 16.51 0.58 11.36
N GLU A 593 17.11 1.63 10.79
CA GLU A 593 18.54 1.96 10.95
C GLU A 593 18.89 2.20 12.42
N VAL A 594 18.04 2.94 13.15
CA VAL A 594 18.24 3.18 14.58
C VAL A 594 18.05 1.90 15.39
N GLU A 595 17.00 1.12 15.10
CA GLU A 595 16.76 -0.18 15.77
C GLU A 595 17.92 -1.16 15.55
N LEU A 596 18.49 -1.17 14.34
CA LEU A 596 19.68 -1.95 14.00
C LEU A 596 20.91 -1.48 14.79
N ALA A 597 21.17 -0.16 14.85
CA ALA A 597 22.29 0.39 15.61
C ALA A 597 22.18 0.06 17.12
N LEU A 598 20.98 0.12 17.69
CA LEU A 598 20.71 -0.33 19.06
C LEU A 598 20.99 -1.82 19.26
N ALA A 599 20.51 -2.68 18.34
CA ALA A 599 20.73 -4.12 18.41
C ALA A 599 22.22 -4.52 18.31
N GLU A 600 23.02 -3.71 17.62
CA GLU A 600 24.46 -3.89 17.43
C GLU A 600 25.31 -3.24 18.52
N ALA A 601 24.68 -2.59 19.50
CA ALA A 601 25.32 -1.80 20.54
C ALA A 601 26.21 -0.65 20.00
N ARG A 602 25.81 -0.04 18.87
CA ARG A 602 26.43 1.16 18.28
C ARG A 602 25.70 2.42 18.77
N SER A 603 25.83 2.72 20.07
CA SER A 603 25.05 3.77 20.74
C SER A 603 25.22 5.17 20.14
N ASP A 604 26.41 5.51 19.64
CA ASP A 604 26.67 6.82 19.04
C ASP A 604 26.00 7.01 17.68
N ASP A 605 26.01 5.96 16.84
CA ASP A 605 25.29 5.97 15.57
C ASP A 605 23.78 5.99 15.81
N ALA A 606 23.28 5.14 16.72
CA ALA A 606 21.87 5.11 17.08
C ALA A 606 21.36 6.50 17.53
N ARG A 607 22.16 7.24 18.33
CA ARG A 607 21.81 8.58 18.79
C ARG A 607 21.80 9.61 17.66
N ARG A 608 22.80 9.55 16.77
CA ARG A 608 22.90 10.42 15.59
C ARG A 608 21.67 10.23 14.70
N ASP A 609 21.38 8.99 14.36
CA ASP A 609 20.31 8.64 13.42
C ASP A 609 18.92 8.90 14.06
N ALA A 610 18.78 8.68 15.37
CA ALA A 610 17.53 8.97 16.10
C ALA A 610 17.18 10.46 16.15
N ALA A 611 18.18 11.35 16.09
CA ALA A 611 17.96 12.79 16.04
C ALA A 611 17.30 13.23 14.71
N GLU A 612 17.47 12.46 13.64
CA GLU A 612 16.88 12.72 12.32
C GLU A 612 15.48 12.13 12.13
N LEU A 613 14.96 11.42 13.14
CA LEU A 613 13.60 10.88 13.12
C LEU A 613 12.56 12.01 13.22
N PRO A 614 11.40 11.89 12.55
CA PRO A 614 10.38 12.93 12.55
C PRO A 614 9.81 13.19 13.96
N THR A 615 9.59 14.46 14.28
CA THR A 615 8.95 14.93 15.53
C THR A 615 7.57 15.54 15.29
N GLY A 616 7.33 16.08 14.09
CA GLY A 616 6.05 16.66 13.66
C GLY A 616 5.10 15.66 12.98
N PRO A 617 3.90 16.12 12.58
CA PRO A 617 3.01 15.33 11.74
C PRO A 617 3.68 15.02 10.38
N LEU A 618 3.49 13.80 9.90
CA LEU A 618 3.97 13.37 8.60
C LEU A 618 3.08 13.94 7.47
N PRO A 619 3.64 14.24 6.28
CA PRO A 619 2.85 14.68 5.13
C PRO A 619 1.73 13.69 4.77
N GLY A 620 0.54 14.18 4.40
CA GLY A 620 -0.58 13.35 3.96
C GLY A 620 -1.36 12.65 5.09
N GLY A 621 -1.31 13.18 6.33
CA GLY A 621 -2.16 12.73 7.42
C GLY A 621 -2.07 11.23 7.72
N GLY A 622 -0.97 10.75 8.31
CA GLY A 622 -0.95 9.40 8.87
C GLY A 622 0.43 8.78 9.11
N ASP A 623 0.59 8.30 10.34
CA ASP A 623 1.16 7.02 10.81
C ASP A 623 1.61 7.27 12.26
N ASP A 624 0.64 7.52 13.15
CA ASP A 624 0.95 7.83 14.56
C ASP A 624 1.71 6.68 15.21
N VAL A 625 1.59 5.45 14.71
CA VAL A 625 2.34 4.30 15.19
C VAL A 625 3.81 4.49 14.89
N LEU A 626 4.16 4.84 13.64
CA LEU A 626 5.54 5.13 13.26
C LEU A 626 6.12 6.28 14.10
N ARG A 627 5.36 7.37 14.31
CA ARG A 627 5.78 8.49 15.16
C ARG A 627 5.97 8.08 16.62
N ALA A 628 5.04 7.28 17.16
CA ALA A 628 5.11 6.81 18.53
C ALA A 628 6.30 5.86 18.75
N ARG A 629 6.57 4.98 17.79
CA ARG A 629 7.77 4.12 17.78
C ARG A 629 9.04 4.95 17.66
N ALA A 630 9.09 5.94 16.78
CA ALA A 630 10.22 6.85 16.67
C ALA A 630 10.50 7.62 17.98
N ALA A 631 9.44 8.05 18.68
CA ALA A 631 9.58 8.66 20.00
C ALA A 631 10.13 7.69 21.06
N LEU A 632 9.62 6.46 21.10
CA LEU A 632 10.12 5.41 21.99
C LEU A 632 11.60 5.08 21.72
N VAL A 633 11.98 4.91 20.46
CA VAL A 633 13.36 4.60 20.09
C VAL A 633 14.30 5.76 20.42
N ARG A 634 13.89 7.03 20.19
CA ARG A 634 14.65 8.20 20.67
C ARG A 634 14.91 8.14 22.17
N GLU A 635 13.86 7.88 22.95
CA GLU A 635 13.96 7.75 24.40
C GLU A 635 14.98 6.68 24.84
N ARG A 636 15.13 5.59 24.07
CA ARG A 636 16.12 4.53 24.33
C ARG A 636 17.55 4.89 23.98
N THR A 637 17.77 5.86 23.11
CA THR A 637 19.12 6.34 22.72
C THR A 637 19.70 7.35 23.71
N LEU A 638 18.87 7.92 24.59
CA LEU A 638 19.30 8.90 25.59
C LEU A 638 20.11 8.23 26.72
N HIS A 639 21.19 8.88 27.13
CA HIS A 639 21.93 8.55 28.36
C HIS A 639 21.28 9.22 29.59
N GLU A 640 21.69 8.80 30.80
CA GLU A 640 21.18 9.33 32.08
C GLU A 640 21.25 10.87 32.18
N ASP A 641 22.19 11.53 31.49
CA ASP A 641 22.42 12.98 31.54
C ASP A 641 21.95 13.76 30.28
N GLY A 642 21.21 13.14 29.37
CA GLY A 642 20.76 13.80 28.13
C GLY A 642 19.64 14.82 28.36
N PRO A 643 19.59 15.95 27.59
CA PRO A 643 18.45 16.86 27.67
C PRO A 643 17.16 16.11 27.29
N PRO A 644 16.03 16.36 27.98
CA PRO A 644 14.80 15.64 27.72
C PRO A 644 14.35 15.85 26.28
N THR A 645 13.95 14.77 25.61
CA THR A 645 13.20 14.88 24.35
C THR A 645 11.98 15.74 24.64
N PRO A 646 11.67 16.75 23.81
CA PRO A 646 10.46 17.53 23.98
C PRO A 646 9.28 16.57 24.01
N THR A 647 8.50 16.64 25.08
CA THR A 647 7.23 15.93 25.17
C THR A 647 6.44 16.33 23.93
N PRO A 648 6.09 15.42 23.01
CA PRO A 648 5.11 15.78 21.99
C PRO A 648 3.92 16.32 22.78
N ALA A 649 3.47 17.53 22.45
CA ALA A 649 2.38 18.17 23.14
C ALA A 649 1.29 17.13 23.37
N THR A 650 0.84 16.97 24.61
CA THR A 650 -0.35 16.19 24.91
C THR A 650 -1.49 16.91 24.20
N ALA A 651 -1.69 16.59 22.93
CA ALA A 651 -2.94 16.84 22.23
C ALA A 651 -3.97 16.08 23.08
N GLY A 652 -4.73 16.84 23.87
CA GLY A 652 -5.64 16.29 24.87
C GLY A 652 -6.61 15.35 24.19
N ASP A 653 -6.81 14.15 24.76
CA ASP A 653 -7.81 13.16 24.34
C ASP A 653 -8.09 13.06 22.83
N ASP A 654 -7.06 13.29 22.00
CA ASP A 654 -7.23 13.11 20.58
C ASP A 654 -7.25 11.60 20.37
N ALA A 655 -8.31 11.15 19.71
CA ALA A 655 -8.53 9.79 19.24
C ALA A 655 -7.47 9.36 18.20
N GLY A 656 -6.19 9.67 18.44
CA GLY A 656 -5.03 9.32 17.63
C GLY A 656 -4.88 7.82 17.65
N THR A 657 -5.32 7.21 16.55
CA THR A 657 -5.22 5.81 16.12
C THR A 657 -4.93 4.81 17.23
N ARG A 658 -5.91 3.94 17.51
CA ARG A 658 -5.91 2.87 18.54
C ARG A 658 -4.54 2.18 18.74
N HIS A 659 -3.76 2.00 17.67
CA HIS A 659 -2.48 1.29 17.65
C HIS A 659 -1.26 2.10 18.15
N ALA A 660 -1.30 3.44 18.17
CA ALA A 660 -0.16 4.28 18.55
C ALA A 660 -0.06 4.56 20.06
N GLY A 661 -1.18 4.41 20.78
CA GLY A 661 -1.28 4.68 22.22
C GLY A 661 -0.25 3.92 23.07
N PRO A 662 -0.12 2.59 22.93
CA PRO A 662 0.81 1.81 23.76
C PRO A 662 2.25 2.28 23.66
N TYR A 663 2.74 2.59 22.45
CA TYR A 663 4.10 3.06 22.23
C TYR A 663 4.35 4.44 22.87
N ARG A 664 3.35 5.35 22.84
CA ARG A 664 3.44 6.64 23.55
C ARG A 664 3.53 6.45 25.07
N ARG A 665 2.65 5.62 25.63
CA ARG A 665 2.66 5.30 27.07
C ARG A 665 3.94 4.59 27.50
N LEU A 666 4.47 3.72 26.64
CA LEU A 666 5.73 3.04 26.89
C LEU A 666 6.91 4.03 26.92
N ALA A 667 6.96 4.98 25.99
CA ALA A 667 7.97 6.04 26.00
C ALA A 667 7.87 6.93 27.26
N GLU A 668 6.66 7.24 27.72
CA GLU A 668 6.42 7.93 28.99
C GLU A 668 6.94 7.12 30.20
N ALA A 669 6.68 5.81 30.22
CA ALA A 669 7.10 4.92 31.28
C ALA A 669 8.63 4.80 31.38
N GLU A 670 9.31 4.59 30.25
CA GLU A 670 10.78 4.51 30.20
C GLU A 670 11.43 5.83 30.64
N ARG A 671 10.84 6.98 30.25
CA ARG A 671 11.32 8.30 30.67
C ARG A 671 11.14 8.53 32.17
N ALA A 672 9.99 8.19 32.73
CA ALA A 672 9.72 8.30 34.16
C ALA A 672 10.65 7.38 34.97
N ALA A 673 10.89 6.15 34.49
CA ALA A 673 11.82 5.20 35.12
C ALA A 673 13.24 5.76 35.17
N ARG A 674 13.75 6.34 34.06
CA ARG A 674 15.08 6.99 34.03
C ARG A 674 15.19 8.17 35.00
N ARG A 675 14.11 8.91 35.23
CA ARG A 675 14.08 10.04 36.17
C ARG A 675 13.92 9.62 37.65
N GLY A 676 13.91 8.32 37.94
CA GLY A 676 13.66 7.81 39.29
C GLY A 676 12.22 8.00 39.76
N GLN A 677 11.27 8.28 38.86
CA GLN A 677 9.86 8.51 39.19
C GLN A 677 9.09 7.18 39.17
N GLY A 678 9.38 6.30 40.14
CA GLY A 678 8.89 4.91 40.17
C GLY A 678 7.37 4.77 40.03
N ASP A 679 6.58 5.52 40.80
CA ASP A 679 5.11 5.43 40.76
C ASP A 679 4.53 5.88 39.42
N ALA A 680 5.09 6.95 38.84
CA ALA A 680 4.67 7.46 37.54
C ALA A 680 5.05 6.47 36.41
N ALA A 681 6.24 5.87 36.49
CA ALA A 681 6.68 4.85 35.55
C ALA A 681 5.78 3.61 35.59
N ASP A 682 5.48 3.12 36.80
CA ASP A 682 4.63 1.95 37.01
C ASP A 682 3.19 2.20 36.52
N ALA A 683 2.63 3.39 36.77
CA ALA A 683 1.33 3.78 36.23
C ALA A 683 1.32 3.82 34.69
N ALA A 684 2.35 4.40 34.08
CA ALA A 684 2.49 4.48 32.62
C ALA A 684 2.69 3.10 31.98
N TYR A 685 3.46 2.19 32.58
CA TYR A 685 3.61 0.81 32.11
C TYR A 685 2.28 0.05 32.15
N ARG A 686 1.50 0.15 33.24
CA ARG A 686 0.17 -0.47 33.31
C ARG A 686 -0.77 0.07 32.25
N GLN A 687 -0.75 1.38 31.99
CA GLN A 687 -1.55 1.98 30.92
C GLN A 687 -1.11 1.49 29.53
N ALA A 688 0.20 1.41 29.27
CA ALA A 688 0.74 0.88 28.02
C ALA A 688 0.28 -0.57 27.80
N LEU A 689 0.35 -1.41 28.83
CA LEU A 689 -0.06 -2.80 28.78
C LEU A 689 -1.56 -2.96 28.56
N ALA A 690 -2.38 -2.21 29.31
CA ALA A 690 -3.84 -2.23 29.14
C ALA A 690 -4.26 -1.81 27.72
N GLN A 691 -3.58 -0.81 27.15
CA GLN A 691 -3.82 -0.40 25.76
C GLN A 691 -3.36 -1.46 24.76
N ALA A 692 -2.19 -2.08 24.97
CA ALA A 692 -1.69 -3.17 24.14
C ALA A 692 -2.65 -4.38 24.15
N ASP A 693 -3.20 -4.71 25.33
CA ASP A 693 -4.17 -5.79 25.52
C ASP A 693 -5.51 -5.50 24.85
N ALA A 694 -5.97 -4.26 24.94
CA ALA A 694 -7.18 -3.82 24.24
C ALA A 694 -7.03 -3.90 22.72
N ILE A 695 -5.81 -3.80 22.18
CA ILE A 695 -5.53 -4.00 20.76
C ILE A 695 -5.39 -5.49 20.42
N GLY A 696 -4.75 -6.27 21.29
CA GLY A 696 -4.50 -7.70 21.08
C GLY A 696 -3.37 -8.01 20.09
N LEU A 697 -2.46 -7.06 19.84
CA LEU A 697 -1.33 -7.24 18.93
C LEU A 697 -0.12 -7.88 19.63
N PRO A 698 0.34 -9.08 19.20
CA PRO A 698 1.50 -9.75 19.79
C PRO A 698 2.76 -8.90 19.86
N VAL A 699 3.15 -8.24 18.76
CA VAL A 699 4.35 -7.40 18.72
C VAL A 699 4.31 -6.26 19.74
N THR A 700 3.14 -5.63 19.92
CA THR A 700 2.99 -4.51 20.85
C THR A 700 2.98 -4.99 22.31
N ILE A 701 2.32 -6.11 22.61
CA ILE A 701 2.31 -6.70 23.95
C ILE A 701 3.73 -7.14 24.34
N ALA A 702 4.44 -7.84 23.43
CA ALA A 702 5.81 -8.27 23.65
C ALA A 702 6.74 -7.09 23.93
N GLU A 703 6.62 -6.00 23.17
CA GLU A 703 7.42 -4.79 23.33
C GLU A 703 7.23 -4.13 24.71
N VAL A 704 5.98 -4.00 25.16
CA VAL A 704 5.66 -3.43 26.49
C VAL A 704 6.18 -4.33 27.60
N VAL A 705 5.95 -5.64 27.50
CA VAL A 705 6.40 -6.62 28.50
C VAL A 705 7.93 -6.69 28.58
N ALA A 706 8.63 -6.61 27.44
CA ALA A 706 10.09 -6.60 27.37
C ALA A 706 10.73 -5.45 28.15
N SER A 707 10.04 -4.31 28.21
CA SER A 707 10.49 -3.12 28.96
C SER A 707 9.98 -3.12 30.41
N TYR A 708 8.75 -3.58 30.67
CA TYR A 708 8.16 -3.56 32.01
C TYR A 708 8.74 -4.62 32.97
N VAL A 709 9.04 -5.82 32.48
CA VAL A 709 9.60 -6.91 33.31
C VAL A 709 10.91 -6.51 33.99
N PRO A 710 11.91 -5.93 33.31
CA PRO A 710 13.10 -5.39 33.97
C PRO A 710 12.80 -4.41 35.11
N PHE A 711 11.85 -3.51 34.92
CA PHE A 711 11.43 -2.55 35.94
C PHE A 711 10.82 -3.23 37.17
N LEU A 712 9.93 -4.22 36.97
CA LEU A 712 9.34 -5.00 38.06
C LEU A 712 10.37 -5.79 38.85
N LEU A 713 11.32 -6.43 38.15
CA LEU A 713 12.41 -7.18 38.79
C LEU A 713 13.32 -6.27 39.62
N ALA A 714 13.63 -5.07 39.12
CA ALA A 714 14.40 -4.07 39.88
C ALA A 714 13.66 -3.60 41.15
N ALA A 715 12.32 -3.55 41.10
CA ALA A 715 11.47 -3.25 42.25
C ALA A 715 11.21 -4.46 43.18
N GLY A 716 11.79 -5.63 42.92
CA GLY A 716 11.59 -6.86 43.70
C GLY A 716 10.22 -7.54 43.49
N ARG A 717 9.44 -7.13 42.48
CA ARG A 717 8.10 -7.65 42.17
C ARG A 717 8.16 -8.86 41.23
N THR A 718 8.85 -9.92 41.67
CA THR A 718 9.16 -11.10 40.84
C THR A 718 7.93 -11.91 40.42
N SER A 719 6.89 -11.96 41.26
CA SER A 719 5.63 -12.65 40.93
C SER A 719 4.90 -12.02 39.75
N GLU A 720 4.78 -10.69 39.74
CA GLU A 720 4.16 -9.94 38.66
C GLU A 720 4.99 -10.02 37.38
N ALA A 721 6.33 -9.97 37.50
CA ALA A 721 7.22 -10.19 36.37
C ALA A 721 7.04 -11.59 35.74
N ALA A 722 6.85 -12.62 36.57
CA ALA A 722 6.60 -13.99 36.11
C ALA A 722 5.25 -14.15 35.42
N GLU A 723 4.20 -13.48 35.91
CA GLU A 723 2.91 -13.43 35.25
C GLU A 723 3.04 -12.85 33.83
N LEU A 724 3.68 -11.68 33.68
CA LEU A 724 3.90 -11.06 32.38
C LEU A 724 4.76 -11.90 31.45
N ALA A 725 5.80 -12.55 31.97
CA ALA A 725 6.62 -13.47 31.18
C ALA A 725 5.84 -14.69 30.67
N GLY A 726 4.88 -15.19 31.46
CA GLY A 726 3.97 -16.24 31.03
C GLY A 726 3.11 -15.83 29.82
N ARG A 727 2.69 -14.55 29.77
CA ARG A 727 1.85 -14.01 28.70
C ARG A 727 2.53 -13.99 27.33
N VAL A 728 3.83 -13.67 27.30
CA VAL A 728 4.64 -13.64 26.07
C VAL A 728 5.36 -14.96 25.79
N GLY A 729 5.21 -15.94 26.68
CA GLY A 729 5.94 -17.21 26.64
C GLY A 729 5.68 -18.03 25.36
N THR A 730 4.49 -17.91 24.77
CA THR A 730 4.13 -18.59 23.51
C THR A 730 4.93 -18.07 22.31
N TRP A 731 5.43 -16.84 22.35
CA TRP A 731 6.18 -16.22 21.26
C TRP A 731 7.69 -16.38 21.44
N ALA A 732 8.16 -16.84 22.61
CA ALA A 732 9.59 -16.95 22.93
C ALA A 732 10.39 -17.98 22.09
N GLU A 733 9.72 -18.74 21.21
CA GLU A 733 10.38 -19.63 20.25
C GLU A 733 10.68 -18.96 18.90
N GLU A 734 10.04 -17.83 18.62
CA GLU A 734 10.22 -17.05 17.39
C GLU A 734 10.78 -15.65 17.67
N ASP A 735 10.28 -14.99 18.72
CA ASP A 735 10.65 -13.63 19.10
C ASP A 735 11.76 -13.58 20.16
N TYR A 736 12.77 -12.77 19.87
CA TYR A 736 13.93 -12.55 20.74
C TYR A 736 13.57 -11.81 22.03
N GLY A 737 12.73 -10.77 21.96
CA GLY A 737 12.35 -9.98 23.14
C GLY A 737 11.66 -10.84 24.20
N SER A 738 10.68 -11.64 23.74
CA SER A 738 9.94 -12.60 24.55
C SER A 738 10.85 -13.69 25.15
N ALA A 739 11.84 -14.18 24.38
CA ALA A 739 12.82 -15.14 24.89
C ALA A 739 13.71 -14.55 25.98
N VAL A 740 14.16 -13.29 25.82
CA VAL A 740 14.95 -12.56 26.84
C VAL A 740 14.13 -12.29 28.10
N VAL A 741 12.84 -11.95 27.97
CA VAL A 741 11.93 -11.81 29.12
C VAL A 741 11.87 -13.10 29.93
N ARG A 742 11.65 -14.23 29.28
CA ARG A 742 11.61 -15.54 29.94
C ARG A 742 12.93 -15.86 30.62
N LEU A 743 14.06 -15.57 29.97
CA LEU A 743 15.40 -15.74 30.54
C LEU A 743 15.61 -14.87 31.79
N ARG A 744 15.19 -13.59 31.77
CA ARG A 744 15.28 -12.67 32.91
C ARG A 744 14.53 -13.19 34.13
N VAL A 745 13.29 -13.62 33.94
CA VAL A 745 12.46 -14.16 35.04
C VAL A 745 13.03 -15.47 35.55
N ALA A 746 13.43 -16.40 34.67
CA ALA A 746 14.03 -17.65 35.10
C ALA A 746 15.33 -17.43 35.90
N HIS A 747 16.14 -16.44 35.50
CA HIS A 747 17.34 -16.03 36.24
C HIS A 747 16.98 -15.45 37.62
N ALA A 748 15.98 -14.56 37.70
CA ALA A 748 15.54 -13.95 38.95
C ALA A 748 14.92 -14.96 39.94
N LEU A 749 14.26 -16.01 39.45
CA LEU A 749 13.68 -17.08 40.28
C LEU A 749 14.74 -18.08 40.80
N GLY A 750 15.95 -18.09 40.24
CA GLY A 750 17.04 -18.97 40.69
C GLY A 750 16.89 -20.45 40.33
N ALA A 751 15.92 -20.82 39.50
CA ALA A 751 15.68 -22.21 39.10
C ALA A 751 16.62 -22.63 37.95
N VAL A 752 17.74 -23.29 38.27
CA VAL A 752 18.81 -23.64 37.31
C VAL A 752 18.31 -24.39 36.07
N PRO A 753 17.48 -25.45 36.17
CA PRO A 753 16.99 -26.15 34.98
C PRO A 753 16.12 -25.25 34.08
N ALA A 754 15.26 -24.42 34.68
CA ALA A 754 14.40 -23.49 33.95
C ALA A 754 15.22 -22.37 33.30
N TRP A 755 16.25 -21.86 33.99
CA TRP A 755 17.18 -20.89 33.45
C TRP A 755 18.00 -21.45 32.28
N GLN A 756 18.52 -22.67 32.39
CA GLN A 756 19.24 -23.34 31.30
C GLN A 756 18.35 -23.51 30.07
N ALA A 757 17.12 -24.02 30.25
CA ALA A 757 16.16 -24.17 29.15
C ALA A 757 15.80 -22.82 28.51
N ALA A 758 15.61 -21.76 29.31
CA ALA A 758 15.35 -20.42 28.81
C ALA A 758 16.56 -19.81 28.08
N LEU A 759 17.78 -20.07 28.55
CA LEU A 759 19.02 -19.61 27.93
C LEU A 759 19.24 -20.28 26.58
N ASP A 760 19.04 -21.59 26.50
CA ASP A 760 19.18 -22.32 25.24
C ASP A 760 18.12 -21.90 24.22
N ALA A 761 16.89 -21.64 24.66
CA ALA A 761 15.88 -21.08 23.79
C ALA A 761 16.22 -19.67 23.30
N ALA A 762 16.70 -18.79 24.19
CA ALA A 762 17.13 -17.45 23.82
C ALA A 762 18.31 -17.48 22.83
N ARG A 763 19.25 -18.42 22.98
CA ARG A 763 20.36 -18.63 22.01
C ARG A 763 19.86 -19.04 20.62
N ARG A 764 18.81 -19.85 20.52
CA ARG A 764 18.25 -20.28 19.23
C ARG A 764 17.63 -19.12 18.43
N VAL A 765 17.01 -18.16 19.09
CA VAL A 765 16.33 -17.01 18.45
C VAL A 765 17.18 -15.73 18.38
N ALA A 766 18.33 -15.71 19.06
CA ALA A 766 19.19 -14.52 19.09
C ALA A 766 19.76 -14.14 17.72
N GLY A 767 20.10 -15.13 16.88
CA GLY A 767 20.86 -14.89 15.65
C GLY A 767 22.21 -14.24 15.98
N GLU A 768 22.48 -13.07 15.40
CA GLU A 768 23.68 -12.27 15.65
C GLU A 768 23.52 -11.30 16.85
N ARG A 769 22.34 -11.23 17.47
CA ARG A 769 22.08 -10.34 18.62
C ARG A 769 22.80 -10.82 19.88
N ARG A 770 23.23 -9.87 20.72
CA ARG A 770 23.91 -10.17 22.00
C ARG A 770 22.90 -10.40 23.12
N LEU A 771 22.98 -11.55 23.76
CA LEU A 771 22.27 -11.80 25.02
C LEU A 771 22.86 -10.92 26.15
N PRO A 772 22.04 -10.43 27.10
CA PRO A 772 22.54 -9.66 28.22
C PRO A 772 23.54 -10.46 29.06
N ALA A 773 24.77 -9.97 29.21
CA ALA A 773 25.87 -10.70 29.84
C ALA A 773 25.57 -11.13 31.29
N GLY A 774 24.80 -10.33 32.04
CA GLY A 774 24.38 -10.66 33.40
C GLY A 774 23.40 -11.83 33.52
N LEU A 775 22.83 -12.31 32.40
CA LEU A 775 21.84 -13.39 32.38
C LEU A 775 22.40 -14.71 31.83
N THR A 776 23.60 -14.69 31.25
CA THR A 776 24.26 -15.89 30.70
C THR A 776 25.09 -16.63 31.73
N ALA A 777 25.36 -16.00 32.88
CA ALA A 777 25.90 -16.65 34.06
C ALA A 777 24.78 -17.27 34.90
N ALA A 778 25.11 -18.31 35.68
CA ALA A 778 24.15 -18.93 36.58
C ALA A 778 23.69 -17.94 37.67
N PRO A 779 22.42 -18.01 38.11
CA PRO A 779 21.87 -17.12 39.13
C PRO A 779 22.68 -17.15 40.43
N ALA A 780 22.81 -15.99 41.08
CA ALA A 780 23.64 -15.79 42.27
C ALA A 780 23.19 -16.59 43.52
N ALA A 781 22.02 -17.25 43.50
CA ALA A 781 21.55 -18.15 44.56
C ALA A 781 22.47 -19.37 44.81
N LEU A 782 23.59 -19.48 44.10
CA LEU A 782 24.56 -20.58 44.15
C LEU A 782 26.03 -20.13 44.04
N ARG A 783 26.43 -18.93 44.51
CA ARG A 783 27.85 -18.74 44.86
C ARG A 783 28.09 -19.43 46.21
N PRO A 784 28.91 -20.51 46.27
CA PRO A 784 29.18 -21.24 47.51
C PRO A 784 29.83 -20.35 48.57
#